data_AF-A0A0S7Y6H0-F1
#
_entry.id   AF-A0A0S7Y6H0-F1
#
_cell.length_a   1.000
_cell.length_b   1.000
_cell.length_c   1.000
_cell.angle_alpha   90.00
_cell.angle_beta   90.00
_cell.angle_gamma   90.00
#
_symmetry.space_group_name_H-M   'P 1'
#
loop_
_entity.id
_entity.type
_entity.pdbx_description
1 polymer ?
#
loop_
_entity_poly.entity_id
_entity_poly.type
_entity_poly.pdbx_seq_one_letter_code
_entity_poly.pdbx_strand_id
1 'polypeptide(L)'
;MVGHLVAAVLSVGLPGMCLGSALGAPAAGAAERTAAQQILRETGVRGGLVVHVGCGDGRLTAALHAGDSFLVHGLDADAENVERARAHVRSLGLYGKVSAERFDGKRLPYADNLVNLLVAEDLGGVAMDEVMRALAPGGVACIRKAAAWSKTVKPRPGNTDEWTHYLHDASGNAVAHDEVVGPPRRVQWIARPRHTRGHEHIPSLYALVSTGGRIFYIADEGAIEAVRRPPQWRLVARDAYNGILLWKRPVAAWFPHIVNWGQTPSHLQRRLVAVGDRVYVTLGLHAPLSAVDAATGETLKVYDETRGTEEVLCHKGILLLAVRSVTDERTAELEKWAGLVKAEKSPVYVRETAEPLVKRLRAVESGGERAVLALDAGTGRLLWKKAGDDVAGLRPDTLSAIGDRVFYQRGRDVVCLDLKAGREVWAAPSPPLRVVYAGRVVCSDAKTVTALSAESGKTLWTQPGTLSQVRDAFVAGGSLWLGGFKPCEGKRGPSWGPYFATQRDLATGKMLRHIEPEGPGHHHRCWRNKATDRYILGGRRGVEFIDLASGDVLWHSWVRGVCRYGVMPSNGLLYAPPHACACYIAAKLTGFYALAPASAGASPAEAASAGASPPKAASAPLEKGPAFADISNPKSQISNLKSQIADPKSQISDPKSDISKADWPTYRHDAGRSGATPCAVPAVLGRRWQADVGGSLTSPTVSGGKVFVASVDEHRVWAIDADSGRPAWHFTAGARVDSPPALHNGRAIFGCRDGYVYSLRAWDGALAWRLRAARSDRRVTACGQLESPSPVHGSVLVHDGAAYFTAGRSSYLDGGIDLYRLQPETGKVLSRTPIYSPDPETGRQPPQEGPCYMPGALSDILSSDGPCVYLRDTVFDSGGRLREKGGPHLFTLTGFLDDTWPHRSYWIFGTRCSISSGCSGRDRNLVSGRLLVFDETAIYGYGRAQIHWSNQLQDGPYRLFALKRGEGQQQWAKPAAIQVRAMVLADKVLFVAGPPAGDGAEAPGPDRAALLLAISVDSAPVFDGLAAAGGRLYLATVDGQVACYGPGK
;
A
#
# COMPACT_ATOMS: atom_id res chain seq x y z
N MET A 1 28.09 44.88 43.16
CA MET A 1 29.07 44.06 43.90
C MET A 1 28.84 42.61 43.51
N VAL A 2 29.71 42.06 42.63
CA VAL A 2 30.63 40.91 42.91
C VAL A 2 29.87 39.66 43.38
N GLY A 3 29.91 38.47 42.77
CA GLY A 3 30.70 37.86 41.70
C GLY A 3 30.44 36.33 41.75
N HIS A 4 30.51 35.68 40.57
CA HIS A 4 30.66 34.25 40.23
C HIS A 4 30.43 33.10 41.25
N LEU A 5 29.73 32.04 40.83
CA LEU A 5 30.38 30.79 40.36
C LEU A 5 29.40 29.81 39.66
N VAL A 6 29.90 29.20 38.59
CA VAL A 6 29.33 28.05 37.87
C VAL A 6 29.75 26.76 38.59
N ALA A 7 28.83 25.81 38.77
CA ALA A 7 29.18 24.40 38.97
C ALA A 7 28.09 23.50 38.36
N ALA A 8 28.47 22.79 37.31
CA ALA A 8 27.71 21.71 36.70
C ALA A 8 27.71 20.49 37.64
N VAL A 9 26.56 19.83 37.77
CA VAL A 9 26.49 18.47 38.33
C VAL A 9 25.80 17.58 37.31
N LEU A 10 26.61 16.70 36.72
CA LEU A 10 26.22 15.49 36.00
C LEU A 10 25.53 14.55 37.00
N SER A 11 24.25 14.25 36.80
CA SER A 11 23.58 13.11 37.43
C SER A 11 23.25 12.07 36.37
N VAL A 12 24.10 11.06 36.29
CA VAL A 12 23.87 9.80 35.58
C VAL A 12 22.73 9.07 36.30
N GLY A 13 21.56 8.99 35.67
CA GLY A 13 20.46 8.15 36.13
C GLY A 13 20.67 6.70 35.70
N LEU A 14 21.14 5.87 36.61
CA LEU A 14 21.05 4.40 36.54
C LEU A 14 19.57 3.98 36.50
N PRO A 15 19.13 3.09 35.59
CA PRO A 15 17.81 2.50 35.70
C PRO A 15 17.82 1.47 36.83
N GLY A 16 16.96 1.68 37.83
CA GLY A 16 16.74 0.76 38.93
C GLY A 16 16.28 -0.61 38.43
N MET A 17 17.07 -1.64 38.75
CA MET A 17 16.67 -3.03 38.62
C MET A 17 15.57 -3.33 39.63
N CYS A 18 14.33 -3.45 39.16
CA CYS A 18 13.31 -4.18 39.90
C CYS A 18 13.70 -5.66 39.91
N LEU A 19 14.23 -6.13 41.05
CA LEU A 19 14.38 -7.55 41.38
C LEU A 19 12.99 -8.16 41.58
N GLY A 20 12.33 -8.50 40.47
CA GLY A 20 11.22 -9.43 40.45
C GLY A 20 11.75 -10.86 40.55
N SER A 21 11.34 -11.55 41.61
CA SER A 21 11.62 -12.96 41.86
C SER A 21 11.42 -13.83 40.61
N ALA A 22 12.52 -14.38 40.08
CA ALA A 22 12.54 -15.36 39.02
C ALA A 22 11.98 -16.70 39.53
N LEU A 23 10.65 -16.87 39.44
CA LEU A 23 10.00 -18.16 39.52
C LEU A 23 9.92 -18.74 38.09
N GLY A 24 10.81 -19.71 37.83
CA GLY A 24 10.71 -20.77 36.82
C GLY A 24 10.09 -20.43 35.47
N ALA A 25 10.87 -19.86 34.54
CA ALA A 25 10.60 -20.07 33.11
C ALA A 25 10.99 -21.52 32.75
N PRO A 26 10.16 -22.29 32.03
CA PRO A 26 10.45 -23.69 31.77
C PRO A 26 11.66 -23.82 30.84
N ALA A 27 12.56 -24.75 31.17
CA ALA A 27 13.77 -25.08 30.42
C ALA A 27 13.53 -25.48 28.94
N ALA A 28 12.27 -25.71 28.54
CA ALA A 28 11.88 -26.32 27.28
C ALA A 28 11.77 -25.36 26.07
N GLY A 29 12.26 -24.12 26.17
CA GLY A 29 12.33 -23.17 25.04
C GLY A 29 13.73 -22.59 24.77
N ALA A 30 14.73 -22.95 25.57
CA ALA A 30 16.10 -22.45 25.41
C ALA A 30 16.84 -23.14 24.24
N ALA A 31 16.55 -24.42 24.01
CA ALA A 31 17.17 -25.20 22.94
C ALA A 31 16.74 -24.70 21.56
N GLU A 32 15.45 -24.47 21.34
CA GLU A 32 14.89 -24.01 20.07
C GLU A 32 15.31 -22.57 19.75
N ARG A 33 15.41 -21.70 20.77
CA ARG A 33 15.98 -20.35 20.61
C ARG A 33 17.45 -20.42 20.20
N THR A 34 18.22 -21.30 20.81
CA THR A 34 19.64 -21.50 20.46
C THR A 34 19.79 -22.01 19.03
N ALA A 35 18.96 -23.00 18.64
CA ALA A 35 18.93 -23.54 17.29
C ALA A 35 18.53 -22.47 16.26
N ALA A 36 17.46 -21.71 16.50
CA ALA A 36 17.03 -20.62 15.62
C ALA A 36 18.13 -19.56 15.44
N GLN A 37 18.79 -19.15 16.53
CA GLN A 37 19.92 -18.22 16.47
C GLN A 37 21.12 -18.79 15.70
N GLN A 38 21.40 -20.08 15.83
CA GLN A 38 22.44 -20.74 15.05
C GLN A 38 22.09 -20.72 13.56
N ILE A 39 20.87 -21.15 13.18
CA ILE A 39 20.39 -21.17 11.80
C ILE A 39 20.46 -19.76 11.18
N LEU A 40 19.96 -18.74 11.86
CA LEU A 40 19.98 -17.36 11.35
C LEU A 40 21.41 -16.82 11.19
N ARG A 41 22.33 -17.18 12.10
CA ARG A 41 23.75 -16.80 11.99
C ARG A 41 24.44 -17.48 10.82
N GLU A 42 24.29 -18.80 10.66
CA GLU A 42 24.92 -19.58 9.59
C GLU A 42 24.36 -19.25 8.20
N THR A 43 23.06 -18.98 8.12
CA THR A 43 22.42 -18.61 6.85
C THR A 43 22.76 -17.17 6.46
N GLY A 44 22.96 -16.27 7.42
CA GLY A 44 23.21 -14.84 7.20
C GLY A 44 21.93 -14.03 6.91
N VAL A 45 20.75 -14.64 7.07
CA VAL A 45 19.47 -13.98 6.83
C VAL A 45 19.16 -13.03 7.98
N ARG A 46 18.88 -11.75 7.66
CA ARG A 46 18.67 -10.66 8.62
C ARG A 46 17.23 -10.12 8.67
N GLY A 47 16.34 -10.68 7.87
CA GLY A 47 14.93 -10.31 7.80
C GLY A 47 14.27 -10.90 6.56
N GLY A 48 12.98 -10.61 6.40
CA GLY A 48 12.14 -11.11 5.32
C GLY A 48 11.26 -12.29 5.74
N LEU A 49 10.84 -13.11 4.76
CA LEU A 49 9.97 -14.26 4.98
C LEU A 49 10.78 -15.53 5.28
N VAL A 50 10.50 -16.13 6.44
CA VAL A 50 11.03 -17.43 6.86
C VAL A 50 9.92 -18.48 6.78
N VAL A 51 10.23 -19.63 6.21
CA VAL A 51 9.32 -20.78 6.11
C VAL A 51 9.93 -21.96 6.84
N HIS A 52 9.17 -22.59 7.73
CA HIS A 52 9.56 -23.81 8.43
C HIS A 52 8.68 -24.98 7.97
N VAL A 53 9.24 -25.91 7.19
CA VAL A 53 8.54 -27.09 6.68
C VAL A 53 8.69 -28.24 7.69
N GLY A 54 7.58 -28.91 8.02
CA GLY A 54 7.53 -29.90 9.10
C GLY A 54 7.49 -29.22 10.47
N CYS A 55 6.60 -28.25 10.65
CA CYS A 55 6.67 -27.31 11.75
C CYS A 55 6.33 -27.91 13.14
N GLY A 56 5.73 -29.10 13.19
CA GLY A 56 5.51 -29.86 14.42
C GLY A 56 4.66 -29.09 15.44
N ASP A 57 5.18 -28.90 16.66
CA ASP A 57 4.50 -28.15 17.72
C ASP A 57 4.69 -26.63 17.66
N GLY A 58 5.43 -26.14 16.65
CA GLY A 58 5.65 -24.72 16.40
C GLY A 58 6.69 -24.02 17.27
N ARG A 59 7.40 -24.70 18.19
CA ARG A 59 8.41 -24.02 19.05
C ARG A 59 9.56 -23.43 18.27
N LEU A 60 10.16 -24.22 17.37
CA LEU A 60 11.22 -23.72 16.48
C LEU A 60 10.68 -22.65 15.53
N THR A 61 9.46 -22.83 15.01
CA THR A 61 8.78 -21.84 14.16
C THR A 61 8.66 -20.49 14.86
N ALA A 62 8.21 -20.47 16.12
CA ALA A 62 8.13 -19.25 16.91
C ALA A 62 9.53 -18.67 17.21
N ALA A 63 10.51 -19.52 17.51
CA ALA A 63 11.88 -19.08 17.80
C ALA A 63 12.60 -18.47 16.59
N LEU A 64 12.23 -18.82 15.35
CA LEU A 64 12.76 -18.21 14.12
C LEU A 64 12.29 -16.76 13.93
N HIS A 65 11.28 -16.29 14.66
CA HIS A 65 10.88 -14.89 14.68
C HIS A 65 11.81 -14.08 15.58
N ALA A 66 12.96 -13.68 15.02
CA ALA A 66 14.00 -12.95 15.75
C ALA A 66 13.68 -11.45 15.97
N GLY A 67 12.61 -10.93 15.39
CA GLY A 67 12.17 -9.54 15.52
C GLY A 67 11.22 -9.10 14.41
N ASP A 68 10.80 -7.85 14.44
CA ASP A 68 9.80 -7.28 13.50
C ASP A 68 10.25 -7.25 12.03
N SER A 69 11.54 -7.45 11.75
CA SER A 69 12.05 -7.61 10.39
C SER A 69 11.76 -8.99 9.79
N PHE A 70 11.19 -9.93 10.56
CA PHE A 70 10.89 -11.30 10.14
C PHE A 70 9.40 -11.60 10.17
N LEU A 71 8.90 -12.20 9.09
CA LEU A 71 7.61 -12.88 9.04
C LEU A 71 7.88 -14.39 8.97
N VAL A 72 7.24 -15.19 9.82
CA VAL A 72 7.51 -16.64 9.88
C VAL A 72 6.25 -17.45 9.59
N HIS A 73 6.36 -18.45 8.71
CA HIS A 73 5.27 -19.35 8.39
C HIS A 73 5.69 -20.82 8.56
N GLY A 74 5.02 -21.53 9.47
CA GLY A 74 5.15 -22.98 9.61
C GLY A 74 4.22 -23.73 8.66
N LEU A 75 4.74 -24.72 7.94
CA LEU A 75 3.97 -25.62 7.09
C LEU A 75 4.05 -27.04 7.62
N ASP A 76 2.92 -27.72 7.69
CA ASP A 76 2.87 -29.14 8.04
C ASP A 76 1.80 -29.88 7.22
N ALA A 77 2.00 -31.16 6.94
CA ALA A 77 1.00 -31.96 6.24
C ALA A 77 -0.08 -32.48 7.21
N ASP A 78 0.28 -32.64 8.49
CA ASP A 78 -0.59 -33.09 9.57
C ASP A 78 -1.38 -31.92 10.18
N ALA A 79 -2.72 -32.06 10.18
CA ALA A 79 -3.61 -31.06 10.74
C ALA A 79 -3.44 -30.90 12.26
N GLU A 80 -3.06 -31.95 12.99
CA GLU A 80 -2.86 -31.88 14.44
C GLU A 80 -1.61 -31.10 14.81
N ASN A 81 -0.51 -31.29 14.05
CA ASN A 81 0.70 -30.46 14.19
C ASN A 81 0.36 -28.98 13.99
N VAL A 82 -0.38 -28.65 12.93
CA VAL A 82 -0.80 -27.27 12.67
C VAL A 82 -1.57 -26.69 13.85
N GLU A 83 -2.54 -27.41 14.41
CA GLU A 83 -3.30 -26.91 15.57
C GLU A 83 -2.43 -26.75 16.83
N ARG A 84 -1.48 -27.67 17.09
CA ARG A 84 -0.49 -27.51 18.17
C ARG A 84 0.40 -26.28 17.96
N ALA A 85 0.94 -26.11 16.76
CA ALA A 85 1.77 -24.96 16.39
C ALA A 85 1.01 -23.64 16.55
N ARG A 86 -0.23 -23.58 16.08
CA ARG A 86 -1.10 -22.40 16.26
C ARG A 86 -1.36 -22.11 17.73
N ALA A 87 -1.65 -23.13 18.53
CA ALA A 87 -1.86 -22.97 19.98
C ALA A 87 -0.61 -22.42 20.68
N HIS A 88 0.57 -22.96 20.36
CA HIS A 88 1.83 -22.48 20.92
C HIS A 88 2.12 -21.02 20.53
N VAL A 89 2.04 -20.68 19.24
CA VAL A 89 2.26 -19.32 18.75
C VAL A 89 1.29 -18.30 19.37
N ARG A 90 0.01 -18.69 19.53
CA ARG A 90 -0.99 -17.85 20.20
C ARG A 90 -0.65 -17.62 21.68
N SER A 91 -0.16 -18.63 22.39
CA SER A 91 0.24 -18.48 23.80
C SER A 91 1.36 -17.45 24.00
N LEU A 92 2.10 -17.13 22.94
CA LEU A 92 3.17 -16.12 22.93
C LEU A 92 2.71 -14.74 22.44
N GLY A 93 1.45 -14.58 21.99
CA GLY A 93 0.96 -13.34 21.41
C GLY A 93 1.59 -12.98 20.06
N LEU A 94 2.12 -13.98 19.33
CA LEU A 94 2.85 -13.77 18.07
C LEU A 94 2.03 -14.06 16.81
N TYR A 95 0.77 -14.51 16.96
CA TYR A 95 -0.02 -14.96 15.82
C TYR A 95 -0.23 -13.84 14.78
N GLY A 96 -0.03 -14.17 13.51
CA GLY A 96 -0.04 -13.20 12.39
C GLY A 96 1.36 -12.73 11.98
N LYS A 97 2.28 -12.51 12.94
CA LYS A 97 3.73 -12.39 12.66
C LYS A 97 4.40 -13.76 12.54
N VAL A 98 3.85 -14.73 13.26
CA VAL A 98 4.11 -16.14 13.09
C VAL A 98 2.76 -16.82 12.84
N SER A 99 2.67 -17.65 11.81
CA SER A 99 1.47 -18.43 11.53
C SER A 99 1.84 -19.87 11.20
N ALA A 100 0.86 -20.77 11.23
CA ALA A 100 1.02 -22.13 10.76
C ALA A 100 -0.17 -22.55 9.89
N GLU A 101 0.11 -23.32 8.84
CA GLU A 101 -0.88 -23.76 7.89
C GLU A 101 -0.61 -25.20 7.41
N ARG A 102 -1.70 -25.91 7.13
CA ARG A 102 -1.66 -27.20 6.48
C ARG A 102 -1.38 -27.06 4.98
N PHE A 103 -0.53 -27.92 4.43
CA PHE A 103 -0.32 -28.03 2.98
C PHE A 103 -0.31 -29.50 2.51
N ASP A 104 -0.14 -29.72 1.21
CA ASP A 104 -0.24 -31.04 0.57
C ASP A 104 1.02 -31.91 0.67
N GLY A 105 2.10 -31.40 1.29
CA GLY A 105 3.37 -32.11 1.43
C GLY A 105 4.25 -32.11 0.17
N LYS A 106 3.82 -31.48 -0.93
CA LYS A 106 4.50 -31.54 -2.24
C LYS A 106 4.80 -30.16 -2.81
N ARG A 107 3.82 -29.26 -2.83
CA ARG A 107 3.94 -27.94 -3.47
C ARG A 107 3.92 -26.83 -2.43
N LEU A 108 4.96 -26.00 -2.43
CA LEU A 108 5.02 -24.86 -1.53
C LEU A 108 4.03 -23.79 -2.02
N PRO A 109 3.14 -23.30 -1.17
CA PRO A 109 2.03 -22.46 -1.61
C PRO A 109 2.45 -21.00 -1.76
N TYR A 110 3.66 -20.69 -2.23
CA TYR A 110 4.14 -19.31 -2.34
C TYR A 110 4.24 -18.86 -3.79
N ALA A 111 4.07 -17.56 -4.02
CA ALA A 111 4.51 -16.93 -5.26
C ALA A 111 6.00 -17.19 -5.50
N ASP A 112 6.42 -17.14 -6.76
CA ASP A 112 7.82 -17.31 -7.14
C ASP A 112 8.66 -16.23 -6.44
N ASN A 113 9.88 -16.58 -6.03
CA ASN A 113 10.85 -15.65 -5.45
C ASN A 113 10.44 -15.01 -4.10
N LEU A 114 9.53 -15.58 -3.31
CA LEU A 114 9.01 -14.92 -2.11
C LEU A 114 9.82 -15.17 -0.82
N VAL A 115 10.47 -16.33 -0.68
CA VAL A 115 11.00 -16.83 0.61
C VAL A 115 12.50 -16.50 0.78
N ASN A 116 12.88 -15.81 1.86
CA ASN A 116 14.30 -15.52 2.14
C ASN A 116 15.01 -16.69 2.81
N LEU A 117 14.30 -17.43 3.68
CA LEU A 117 14.84 -18.58 4.39
C LEU A 117 13.81 -19.70 4.42
N LEU A 118 14.16 -20.88 3.92
CA LEU A 118 13.42 -22.12 4.16
C LEU A 118 14.22 -22.99 5.12
N VAL A 119 13.58 -23.44 6.20
CA VAL A 119 14.14 -24.36 7.21
C VAL A 119 13.34 -25.65 7.15
N ALA A 120 14.02 -26.79 7.12
CA ALA A 120 13.37 -28.10 7.21
C ALA A 120 14.31 -29.13 7.84
N GLU A 121 13.80 -29.97 8.73
CA GLU A 121 14.53 -31.17 9.13
C GLU A 121 14.48 -32.23 8.03
N ASP A 122 13.29 -32.38 7.43
CA ASP A 122 13.01 -33.20 6.26
C ASP A 122 12.07 -32.42 5.33
N LEU A 123 12.37 -32.42 4.02
CA LEU A 123 11.49 -31.82 3.02
C LEU A 123 10.27 -32.71 2.71
N GLY A 124 10.31 -33.98 3.13
CA GLY A 124 9.29 -34.96 2.79
C GLY A 124 9.16 -35.10 1.28
N GLY A 125 7.97 -34.81 0.75
CA GLY A 125 7.68 -34.88 -0.68
C GLY A 125 8.02 -33.62 -1.49
N VAL A 126 8.57 -32.56 -0.88
CA VAL A 126 8.86 -31.30 -1.57
C VAL A 126 10.17 -31.40 -2.34
N ALA A 127 10.10 -31.30 -3.67
CA ALA A 127 11.28 -31.34 -4.54
C ALA A 127 12.16 -30.08 -4.37
N MET A 128 13.48 -30.22 -4.56
CA MET A 128 14.40 -29.08 -4.46
C MET A 128 14.10 -28.00 -5.51
N ASP A 129 13.64 -28.36 -6.71
CA ASP A 129 13.25 -27.37 -7.73
C ASP A 129 12.09 -26.48 -7.27
N GLU A 130 11.15 -27.06 -6.50
CA GLU A 130 10.05 -26.31 -5.90
C GLU A 130 10.55 -25.39 -4.78
N VAL A 131 11.51 -25.84 -3.97
CA VAL A 131 12.22 -24.99 -3.00
C VAL A 131 12.89 -23.81 -3.71
N MET A 132 13.64 -24.08 -4.79
CA MET A 132 14.35 -23.06 -5.56
C MET A 132 13.39 -22.09 -6.27
N ARG A 133 12.19 -22.54 -6.69
CA ARG A 133 11.15 -21.66 -7.21
C ARG A 133 10.66 -20.67 -6.14
N ALA A 134 10.38 -21.17 -4.94
CA ALA A 134 9.84 -20.38 -3.83
C ALA A 134 10.88 -19.41 -3.24
N LEU A 135 12.16 -19.79 -3.17
CA LEU A 135 13.22 -18.93 -2.65
C LEU A 135 13.36 -17.64 -3.47
N ALA A 136 13.49 -16.51 -2.79
CA ALA A 136 13.91 -15.23 -3.36
C ALA A 136 15.35 -15.33 -3.90
N PRO A 137 15.76 -14.55 -4.92
CA PRO A 137 17.17 -14.44 -5.32
C PRO A 137 18.10 -14.10 -4.14
N GLY A 138 19.10 -14.96 -3.90
CA GLY A 138 19.96 -14.91 -2.72
C GLY A 138 19.34 -15.49 -1.44
N GLY A 139 18.10 -16.00 -1.50
CA GLY A 139 17.44 -16.73 -0.43
C GLY A 139 18.09 -18.09 -0.20
N VAL A 140 17.85 -18.64 0.99
CA VAL A 140 18.60 -19.78 1.52
C VAL A 140 17.64 -20.92 1.90
N ALA A 141 17.93 -22.14 1.49
CA ALA A 141 17.38 -23.35 2.09
C ALA A 141 18.40 -23.91 3.09
N CYS A 142 17.96 -24.14 4.32
CA CYS A 142 18.70 -24.73 5.42
C CYS A 142 18.01 -26.06 5.78
N ILE A 143 18.59 -27.18 5.35
CA ILE A 143 17.98 -28.50 5.46
C ILE A 143 18.88 -29.42 6.27
N ARG A 144 18.33 -30.12 7.25
CA ARG A 144 19.10 -31.04 8.09
C ARG A 144 19.50 -32.30 7.29
N LYS A 145 20.80 -32.63 7.27
CA LYS A 145 21.37 -33.84 6.66
C LYS A 145 22.35 -34.48 7.64
N ALA A 146 22.14 -35.75 8.00
CA ALA A 146 23.05 -36.52 8.87
C ALA A 146 23.50 -35.75 10.14
N ALA A 147 22.53 -35.21 10.88
CA ALA A 147 22.69 -34.38 12.08
C ALA A 147 23.28 -32.95 11.90
N ALA A 148 23.73 -32.56 10.70
CA ALA A 148 24.22 -31.21 10.40
C ALA A 148 23.25 -30.40 9.49
N TRP A 149 23.31 -29.07 9.56
CA TRP A 149 22.53 -28.21 8.66
C TRP A 149 23.27 -28.00 7.33
N SER A 150 22.61 -28.32 6.22
CA SER A 150 23.09 -28.09 4.86
C SER A 150 22.48 -26.81 4.30
N LYS A 151 23.34 -25.93 3.77
CA LYS A 151 22.94 -24.66 3.16
C LYS A 151 22.93 -24.74 1.63
N THR A 152 21.84 -24.31 1.01
CA THR A 152 21.73 -24.10 -0.44
C THR A 152 21.22 -22.68 -0.70
N VAL A 153 21.86 -21.94 -1.61
CA VAL A 153 21.52 -20.54 -1.89
C VAL A 153 21.02 -20.41 -3.32
N LYS A 154 19.90 -19.71 -3.51
CA LYS A 154 19.41 -19.38 -4.84
C LYS A 154 20.32 -18.34 -5.50
N PRO A 155 20.86 -18.60 -6.71
CA PRO A 155 21.66 -17.62 -7.43
C PRO A 155 20.89 -16.31 -7.68
N ARG A 156 21.62 -15.19 -7.66
CA ARG A 156 21.08 -13.89 -8.07
C ARG A 156 21.35 -13.68 -9.56
N PRO A 157 20.37 -13.15 -10.33
CA PRO A 157 20.64 -12.69 -11.69
C PRO A 157 21.71 -11.58 -11.71
N GLY A 158 22.60 -11.61 -12.70
CA GLY A 158 23.73 -10.66 -12.77
C GLY A 158 23.36 -9.22 -13.17
N ASN A 159 22.24 -9.02 -13.86
CA ASN A 159 21.82 -7.71 -14.39
C ASN A 159 20.77 -7.00 -13.51
N THR A 160 20.60 -7.45 -12.26
CA THR A 160 19.62 -6.90 -11.35
C THR A 160 20.31 -6.09 -10.24
N ASP A 161 19.83 -4.87 -10.03
CA ASP A 161 19.74 -4.23 -8.71
C ASP A 161 21.00 -3.58 -8.09
N GLU A 162 21.61 -2.60 -8.76
CA GLU A 162 22.58 -1.68 -8.11
C GLU A 162 22.42 -0.23 -8.58
N TRP A 163 22.09 0.69 -7.66
CA TRP A 163 21.91 2.12 -7.97
C TRP A 163 23.17 2.91 -7.61
N THR A 164 24.12 2.97 -8.55
CA THR A 164 25.31 3.83 -8.44
C THR A 164 24.98 5.32 -8.58
N HIS A 165 23.91 5.64 -9.31
CA HIS A 165 23.37 6.98 -9.55
C HIS A 165 21.88 7.04 -9.17
N TYR A 166 21.31 8.25 -9.06
CA TYR A 166 19.86 8.43 -8.88
C TYR A 166 19.03 7.73 -9.99
N LEU A 167 19.52 7.77 -11.24
CA LEU A 167 18.94 7.05 -12.37
C LEU A 167 19.75 5.78 -12.65
N HIS A 168 19.95 4.91 -11.65
CA HIS A 168 20.73 3.65 -11.72
C HIS A 168 22.22 3.83 -12.06
N ASP A 169 22.54 4.34 -13.25
CA ASP A 169 23.89 4.61 -13.75
C ASP A 169 23.97 5.86 -14.67
N ALA A 170 25.11 6.06 -15.35
CA ALA A 170 25.36 7.21 -16.23
C ALA A 170 24.58 7.22 -17.56
N SER A 171 23.93 6.11 -17.93
CA SER A 171 23.08 5.97 -19.13
C SER A 171 21.82 6.86 -19.06
N GLY A 172 21.54 7.46 -17.90
CA GLY A 172 20.37 8.31 -17.68
C GLY A 172 19.07 7.49 -17.53
N ASN A 173 19.18 6.17 -17.37
CA ASN A 173 18.05 5.27 -17.29
C ASN A 173 17.78 4.81 -15.85
N ALA A 174 16.61 5.13 -15.27
CA ALA A 174 16.30 4.86 -13.86
C ALA A 174 15.99 3.40 -13.52
N VAL A 175 16.62 2.44 -14.20
CA VAL A 175 16.27 1.03 -14.23
C VAL A 175 17.54 0.21 -14.36
N ALA A 176 17.59 -0.93 -13.69
CA ALA A 176 18.62 -1.93 -13.96
C ALA A 176 18.54 -2.45 -15.42
N HIS A 177 19.59 -3.11 -15.90
CA HIS A 177 19.60 -3.83 -17.19
C HIS A 177 18.76 -5.12 -17.14
N ASP A 178 17.61 -5.03 -16.49
CA ASP A 178 16.71 -6.12 -16.14
C ASP A 178 15.86 -6.49 -17.35
N GLU A 179 16.07 -7.71 -17.84
CA GLU A 179 15.34 -8.27 -18.97
C GLU A 179 14.06 -9.01 -18.55
N VAL A 180 13.86 -9.21 -17.24
CA VAL A 180 12.75 -9.98 -16.68
C VAL A 180 11.52 -9.11 -16.41
N VAL A 181 11.72 -7.82 -16.13
CA VAL A 181 10.61 -6.87 -15.95
C VAL A 181 9.74 -6.84 -17.21
N GLY A 182 8.45 -7.06 -17.03
CA GLY A 182 7.46 -7.00 -18.11
C GLY A 182 6.10 -6.47 -17.65
N PRO A 183 5.13 -6.42 -18.58
CA PRO A 183 3.76 -6.01 -18.29
C PRO A 183 3.17 -6.74 -17.07
N PRO A 184 2.62 -6.01 -16.08
CA PRO A 184 2.16 -6.61 -14.84
C PRO A 184 0.94 -7.51 -15.08
N ARG A 185 1.01 -8.75 -14.56
CA ARG A 185 -0.09 -9.73 -14.60
C ARG A 185 -0.44 -10.28 -13.22
N ARG A 186 0.48 -10.19 -12.28
CA ARG A 186 0.33 -10.77 -10.94
C ARG A 186 0.77 -9.79 -9.87
N VAL A 187 0.12 -9.86 -8.71
CA VAL A 187 0.66 -9.23 -7.51
C VAL A 187 1.80 -10.09 -6.94
N GLN A 188 2.91 -9.44 -6.56
CA GLN A 188 3.98 -10.06 -5.79
C GLN A 188 3.81 -9.73 -4.31
N TRP A 189 3.65 -8.44 -3.98
CA TRP A 189 3.35 -8.00 -2.62
C TRP A 189 2.67 -6.63 -2.56
N ILE A 190 2.04 -6.35 -1.41
CA ILE A 190 1.33 -5.09 -1.12
C ILE A 190 1.76 -4.55 0.25
N ALA A 191 1.99 -3.25 0.39
CA ALA A 191 2.30 -2.61 1.66
C ALA A 191 1.51 -1.30 1.89
N ARG A 192 1.40 -0.91 3.17
CA ARG A 192 0.84 0.37 3.64
C ARG A 192 1.87 1.51 3.53
N PRO A 193 1.42 2.79 3.50
CA PRO A 193 0.02 3.25 3.53
C PRO A 193 -0.70 3.06 2.19
N ARG A 194 -2.05 3.05 2.20
CA ARG A 194 -2.86 2.98 0.97
C ARG A 194 -2.74 4.24 0.10
N HIS A 195 -2.64 5.40 0.75
CA HIS A 195 -2.59 6.70 0.08
C HIS A 195 -1.47 7.56 0.68
N THR A 196 -0.95 8.49 -0.11
CA THR A 196 -0.08 9.56 0.39
C THR A 196 -0.90 10.75 0.88
N ARG A 197 -0.26 11.70 1.58
CA ARG A 197 -0.95 12.79 2.31
C ARG A 197 -1.71 13.77 1.42
N GLY A 198 -1.32 13.90 0.16
CA GLY A 198 -2.01 14.78 -0.78
C GLY A 198 -1.45 14.68 -2.19
N HIS A 199 -2.24 15.13 -3.15
CA HIS A 199 -1.89 15.22 -4.57
C HIS A 199 -1.32 16.60 -4.96
N GLU A 200 -1.68 17.61 -4.18
CA GLU A 200 -1.56 19.03 -4.54
C GLU A 200 -0.30 19.69 -3.99
N HIS A 201 0.26 19.07 -2.97
CA HIS A 201 1.50 19.51 -2.37
C HIS A 201 2.63 18.55 -2.74
N ILE A 202 3.76 18.75 -2.10
CA ILE A 202 4.93 17.93 -2.27
C ILE A 202 4.60 16.43 -2.10
N PRO A 203 5.07 15.57 -3.02
CA PRO A 203 4.81 14.14 -2.93
C PRO A 203 5.43 13.56 -1.67
N SER A 204 4.73 12.65 -1.01
CA SER A 204 5.21 11.97 0.20
C SER A 204 6.29 10.93 -0.08
N LEU A 205 6.83 10.82 -1.29
CA LEU A 205 7.93 9.93 -1.65
C LEU A 205 8.77 10.54 -2.77
N TYR A 206 10.10 10.55 -2.61
CA TYR A 206 11.01 11.27 -3.50
C TYR A 206 12.00 10.41 -4.27
N ALA A 207 12.55 9.41 -3.61
CA ALA A 207 13.56 8.54 -4.16
C ALA A 207 13.20 7.11 -3.80
N LEU A 208 13.43 6.20 -4.74
CA LEU A 208 13.39 4.77 -4.50
C LEU A 208 14.50 4.15 -5.33
N VAL A 209 15.40 3.45 -4.64
CA VAL A 209 16.58 2.76 -5.15
C VAL A 209 16.61 1.36 -4.59
N SER A 210 17.48 0.51 -5.12
CA SER A 210 17.52 -0.88 -4.68
C SER A 210 18.93 -1.45 -4.78
N THR A 211 19.26 -2.34 -3.83
CA THR A 211 20.49 -3.13 -3.87
C THR A 211 20.37 -4.39 -3.03
N GLY A 212 21.03 -5.46 -3.47
CA GLY A 212 21.18 -6.68 -2.70
C GLY A 212 19.88 -7.37 -2.33
N GLY A 213 18.82 -7.20 -3.12
CA GLY A 213 17.48 -7.73 -2.86
C GLY A 213 16.66 -6.90 -1.87
N ARG A 214 16.97 -5.60 -1.71
CA ARG A 214 16.27 -4.67 -0.82
C ARG A 214 15.99 -3.35 -1.53
N ILE A 215 14.82 -2.80 -1.30
CA ILE A 215 14.45 -1.47 -1.76
C ILE A 215 14.56 -0.44 -0.64
N PHE A 216 15.00 0.78 -0.99
CA PHE A 216 15.17 1.90 -0.08
C PHE A 216 14.46 3.13 -0.62
N TYR A 217 13.71 3.83 0.23
CA TYR A 217 13.03 5.05 -0.19
C TYR A 217 12.89 6.07 0.94
N ILE A 218 12.87 7.36 0.56
CA ILE A 218 12.57 8.47 1.47
C ILE A 218 11.09 8.82 1.33
N ALA A 219 10.35 8.71 2.43
CA ALA A 219 8.92 9.00 2.47
C ALA A 219 8.48 9.81 3.69
N ASP A 220 7.45 10.62 3.51
CA ASP A 220 6.71 11.28 4.60
C ASP A 220 5.64 10.32 5.10
N GLU A 221 5.87 9.77 6.30
CA GLU A 221 4.92 8.88 6.99
C GLU A 221 4.08 9.63 8.03
N GLY A 222 4.03 10.96 7.97
CA GLY A 222 3.17 11.77 8.82
C GLY A 222 1.70 11.36 8.69
N ALA A 223 0.95 11.49 9.79
CA ALA A 223 -0.43 11.03 9.86
C ALA A 223 -1.25 11.58 8.70
N ILE A 224 -1.85 10.67 7.95
CA ILE A 224 -2.62 11.03 6.76
C ILE A 224 -3.92 11.72 7.13
N GLU A 225 -4.39 11.67 8.39
CA GLU A 225 -5.67 12.18 8.93
C GLU A 225 -5.90 13.70 8.81
N ALA A 226 -4.82 14.47 8.65
CA ALA A 226 -4.89 15.88 8.28
C ALA A 226 -3.63 16.32 7.55
N VAL A 227 -3.79 16.97 6.40
CA VAL A 227 -2.68 17.51 5.60
C VAL A 227 -1.84 18.54 6.36
N ARG A 228 -2.43 19.20 7.38
CA ARG A 228 -1.76 20.19 8.23
C ARG A 228 -0.79 19.59 9.26
N ARG A 229 -0.87 18.29 9.55
CA ARG A 229 0.05 17.64 10.52
C ARG A 229 1.51 17.85 10.09
N PRO A 230 2.47 18.00 11.02
CA PRO A 230 3.88 18.01 10.66
C PRO A 230 4.27 16.73 9.90
N PRO A 231 5.20 16.83 8.92
CA PRO A 231 5.67 15.65 8.21
C PRO A 231 6.57 14.81 9.11
N GLN A 232 6.61 13.50 8.83
CA GLN A 232 7.50 12.55 9.50
C GLN A 232 8.34 11.84 8.44
N TRP A 233 9.39 12.52 7.97
CA TRP A 233 10.27 11.99 6.95
C TRP A 233 11.09 10.81 7.48
N ARG A 234 11.13 9.73 6.70
CA ARG A 234 11.81 8.48 7.04
C ARG A 234 12.57 7.96 5.83
N LEU A 235 13.76 7.42 6.05
CA LEU A 235 14.37 6.45 5.16
C LEU A 235 13.84 5.07 5.53
N VAL A 236 13.29 4.35 4.57
CA VAL A 236 12.63 3.06 4.79
C VAL A 236 13.30 1.99 3.95
N ALA A 237 13.58 0.83 4.56
CA ALA A 237 14.09 -0.35 3.88
C ALA A 237 13.07 -1.49 3.92
N ARG A 238 12.88 -2.14 2.77
CA ARG A 238 12.05 -3.35 2.65
C ARG A 238 12.79 -4.41 1.85
N ASP A 239 12.45 -5.67 2.11
CA ASP A 239 12.80 -6.75 1.20
C ASP A 239 12.15 -6.49 -0.18
N ALA A 240 12.92 -6.66 -1.25
CA ALA A 240 12.46 -6.35 -2.61
C ALA A 240 11.41 -7.33 -3.12
N TYR A 241 11.48 -8.61 -2.72
CA TYR A 241 10.68 -9.68 -3.30
C TYR A 241 9.43 -10.04 -2.51
N ASN A 242 9.38 -9.69 -1.22
CA ASN A 242 8.21 -9.88 -0.36
C ASN A 242 7.78 -8.63 0.43
N GLY A 243 8.46 -7.49 0.29
CA GLY A 243 8.00 -6.22 0.84
C GLY A 243 7.97 -6.13 2.37
N ILE A 244 8.49 -7.13 3.10
CA ILE A 244 8.59 -7.09 4.56
C ILE A 244 9.45 -5.90 4.98
N LEU A 245 8.98 -5.17 6.00
CA LEU A 245 9.68 -4.00 6.53
C LEU A 245 10.93 -4.48 7.27
N LEU A 246 12.11 -4.02 6.88
CA LEU A 246 13.35 -4.41 7.53
C LEU A 246 13.72 -3.43 8.63
N TRP A 247 13.73 -2.13 8.30
CA TRP A 247 14.02 -1.06 9.25
C TRP A 247 13.54 0.29 8.73
N LYS A 248 13.46 1.27 9.63
CA LYS A 248 13.16 2.68 9.33
C LYS A 248 14.09 3.59 10.10
N ARG A 249 14.53 4.68 9.46
CA ARG A 249 15.28 5.75 10.11
C ARG A 249 14.58 7.08 9.97
N PRO A 250 14.53 7.93 11.02
CA PRO A 250 14.08 9.29 10.86
C PRO A 250 15.05 10.07 9.96
N VAL A 251 14.48 10.92 9.10
CA VAL A 251 15.19 11.96 8.37
C VAL A 251 14.81 13.27 9.05
N ALA A 252 15.82 14.06 9.44
CA ALA A 252 15.61 15.37 10.06
C ALA A 252 14.96 16.36 9.07
N ALA A 253 14.95 17.65 9.39
CA ALA A 253 14.30 18.69 8.59
C ALA A 253 14.52 18.50 7.07
N TRP A 254 13.46 18.08 6.38
CA TRP A 254 13.41 17.95 4.93
C TRP A 254 12.72 19.17 4.34
N PHE A 255 12.52 19.19 3.02
CA PHE A 255 11.78 20.25 2.39
C PHE A 255 10.30 20.27 2.86
N PRO A 256 9.70 21.44 3.18
CA PRO A 256 8.35 21.53 3.76
C PRO A 256 7.27 20.85 2.91
N HIS A 257 6.37 20.08 3.53
CA HIS A 257 5.40 19.27 2.78
C HIS A 257 4.23 20.09 2.19
N ILE A 258 3.93 21.28 2.73
CA ILE A 258 2.84 22.17 2.27
C ILE A 258 3.41 23.19 1.27
N VAL A 259 3.95 22.68 0.18
CA VAL A 259 4.40 23.48 -0.97
C VAL A 259 3.78 22.89 -2.22
N ASN A 260 3.20 23.74 -3.07
CA ASN A 260 2.43 23.31 -4.23
C ASN A 260 3.25 22.41 -5.17
N TRP A 261 2.57 21.39 -5.70
CA TRP A 261 3.09 20.45 -6.66
C TRP A 261 3.52 21.20 -7.93
N GLY A 262 4.83 21.35 -8.12
CA GLY A 262 5.39 22.20 -9.17
C GLY A 262 6.57 23.02 -8.68
N GLN A 263 6.55 23.43 -7.42
CA GLN A 263 7.54 24.32 -6.80
C GLN A 263 8.63 23.56 -6.02
N THR A 264 8.66 22.24 -6.19
CA THR A 264 9.60 21.31 -5.56
C THR A 264 11.00 21.36 -6.18
N PRO A 265 12.08 21.37 -5.37
CA PRO A 265 13.44 21.25 -5.89
C PRO A 265 13.71 19.89 -6.56
N SER A 266 14.40 19.87 -7.71
CA SER A 266 14.72 18.64 -8.45
C SER A 266 15.73 17.75 -7.71
N HIS A 267 16.64 18.36 -6.95
CA HIS A 267 17.73 17.67 -6.24
C HIS A 267 17.25 16.76 -5.09
N LEU A 268 15.99 16.87 -4.63
CA LEU A 268 15.48 16.04 -3.53
C LEU A 268 15.50 14.54 -3.86
N GLN A 269 15.36 14.17 -5.14
CA GLN A 269 15.38 12.77 -5.57
C GLN A 269 16.80 12.19 -5.65
N ARG A 270 17.84 13.04 -5.60
CA ARG A 270 19.24 12.69 -5.92
C ARG A 270 20.14 12.47 -4.72
N ARG A 271 19.52 12.36 -3.55
CA ARG A 271 20.19 12.29 -2.25
C ARG A 271 20.19 10.89 -1.66
N LEU A 272 19.89 9.88 -2.49
CA LEU A 272 19.80 8.48 -2.11
C LEU A 272 20.35 7.62 -3.24
N VAL A 273 21.40 6.85 -2.95
CA VAL A 273 21.98 5.81 -3.83
C VAL A 273 22.34 4.58 -2.99
N ALA A 274 22.42 3.40 -3.61
CA ALA A 274 22.66 2.15 -2.89
C ALA A 274 23.53 1.20 -3.72
N VAL A 275 24.63 0.73 -3.14
CA VAL A 275 25.63 -0.11 -3.80
C VAL A 275 26.12 -1.17 -2.81
N GLY A 276 25.98 -2.45 -3.18
CA GLY A 276 26.40 -3.58 -2.36
C GLY A 276 25.65 -3.65 -1.01
N ASP A 277 26.40 -3.50 0.08
CA ASP A 277 25.88 -3.54 1.45
C ASP A 277 25.64 -2.13 2.04
N ARG A 278 25.76 -1.07 1.23
CA ARG A 278 25.68 0.33 1.70
C ARG A 278 24.61 1.14 0.99
N VAL A 279 23.95 1.98 1.78
CA VAL A 279 23.05 3.04 1.33
C VAL A 279 23.68 4.39 1.66
N TYR A 280 23.89 5.24 0.66
CA TYR A 280 24.41 6.59 0.85
C TYR A 280 23.26 7.60 0.77
N VAL A 281 23.10 8.39 1.84
CA VAL A 281 21.93 9.24 2.01
C VAL A 281 22.23 10.48 2.86
N THR A 282 21.53 11.59 2.59
CA THR A 282 21.48 12.73 3.55
C THR A 282 20.30 12.56 4.50
N LEU A 283 20.55 12.43 5.80
CA LEU A 283 19.50 12.27 6.83
C LEU A 283 18.88 13.62 7.27
N GLY A 284 18.76 14.55 6.33
CA GLY A 284 18.21 15.89 6.48
C GLY A 284 18.60 16.77 5.28
N LEU A 285 17.87 17.87 5.03
CA LEU A 285 18.09 18.72 3.86
C LEU A 285 19.49 19.36 3.83
N HIS A 286 20.01 19.76 4.99
CA HIS A 286 21.34 20.35 5.14
C HIS A 286 22.33 19.43 5.87
N ALA A 287 21.94 18.18 6.14
CA ALA A 287 22.77 17.19 6.81
C ALA A 287 23.95 16.76 5.92
N PRO A 288 25.07 16.29 6.53
CA PRO A 288 26.12 15.61 5.78
C PRO A 288 25.61 14.29 5.18
N LEU A 289 26.33 13.78 4.19
CA LEU A 289 26.13 12.44 3.68
C LEU A 289 26.44 11.40 4.77
N SER A 290 25.65 10.34 4.82
CA SER A 290 25.85 9.18 5.68
C SER A 290 25.89 7.92 4.83
N ALA A 291 26.81 7.01 5.13
CA ALA A 291 26.76 5.62 4.70
C ALA A 291 26.04 4.80 5.78
N VAL A 292 25.01 4.07 5.37
CA VAL A 292 24.15 3.26 6.22
C VAL A 292 24.22 1.81 5.77
N ASP A 293 24.30 0.88 6.72
CA ASP A 293 24.24 -0.55 6.42
C ASP A 293 22.87 -0.92 5.82
N ALA A 294 22.89 -1.54 4.65
CA ALA A 294 21.69 -1.86 3.88
C ALA A 294 20.77 -2.87 4.61
N ALA A 295 21.32 -3.74 5.45
CA ALA A 295 20.57 -4.80 6.10
C ALA A 295 19.95 -4.38 7.44
N THR A 296 20.64 -3.54 8.21
CA THR A 296 20.33 -3.19 9.60
C THR A 296 19.89 -1.74 9.78
N GLY A 297 20.28 -0.83 8.88
CA GLY A 297 20.04 0.60 9.02
C GLY A 297 21.04 1.30 9.95
N GLU A 298 22.07 0.62 10.44
CA GLU A 298 23.09 1.24 11.29
C GLU A 298 23.93 2.25 10.49
N THR A 299 24.28 3.39 11.09
CA THR A 299 25.23 4.32 10.46
C THR A 299 26.61 3.69 10.49
N LEU A 300 27.16 3.42 9.31
CA LEU A 300 28.53 2.95 9.16
C LEU A 300 29.53 4.11 9.15
N LYS A 301 29.14 5.24 8.56
CA LYS A 301 30.00 6.44 8.46
C LYS A 301 29.19 7.70 8.20
N VAL A 302 29.69 8.83 8.71
CA VAL A 302 29.24 10.19 8.35
C VAL A 302 30.41 10.90 7.66
N TYR A 303 30.13 11.64 6.58
CA TYR A 303 31.12 12.42 5.84
C TYR A 303 30.95 13.91 6.17
N ASP A 304 31.53 14.38 7.28
CA ASP A 304 31.19 15.69 7.87
C ASP A 304 31.38 16.90 6.94
N GLU A 305 32.37 16.86 6.05
CA GLU A 305 32.66 17.94 5.09
C GLU A 305 31.64 18.05 3.93
N THR A 306 30.61 17.20 3.92
CA THR A 306 29.65 17.07 2.82
C THR A 306 28.28 17.68 3.13
N ARG A 307 28.19 18.57 4.12
CA ARG A 307 26.95 19.28 4.46
C ARG A 307 26.38 20.01 3.24
N GLY A 308 25.05 19.91 3.07
CA GLY A 308 24.36 20.53 1.95
C GLY A 308 24.53 19.80 0.61
N THR A 309 24.88 18.50 0.63
CA THR A 309 24.90 17.65 -0.56
C THR A 309 23.55 17.69 -1.28
N GLU A 310 23.56 18.08 -2.55
CA GLU A 310 22.39 18.14 -3.43
C GLU A 310 22.26 16.88 -4.30
N GLU A 311 23.37 16.25 -4.67
CA GLU A 311 23.41 15.08 -5.56
C GLU A 311 24.53 14.12 -5.13
N VAL A 312 24.25 12.81 -5.17
CA VAL A 312 25.13 11.73 -4.72
C VAL A 312 25.30 10.69 -5.82
N LEU A 313 26.54 10.29 -6.09
CA LEU A 313 26.89 9.13 -6.91
C LEU A 313 27.96 8.30 -6.19
N CYS A 314 27.94 6.99 -6.41
CA CYS A 314 28.99 6.07 -5.93
C CYS A 314 29.50 5.23 -7.10
N HIS A 315 30.73 5.47 -7.56
CA HIS A 315 31.31 4.81 -8.73
C HIS A 315 32.72 4.31 -8.42
N LYS A 316 32.97 3.00 -8.63
CA LYS A 316 34.27 2.34 -8.34
C LYS A 316 34.85 2.66 -6.94
N GLY A 317 33.99 2.69 -5.92
CA GLY A 317 34.40 3.01 -4.55
C GLY A 317 34.70 4.49 -4.29
N ILE A 318 34.36 5.39 -5.22
CA ILE A 318 34.50 6.84 -5.07
C ILE A 318 33.11 7.47 -5.01
N LEU A 319 32.90 8.30 -3.99
CA LEU A 319 31.71 9.14 -3.85
C LEU A 319 31.92 10.45 -4.60
N LEU A 320 31.05 10.74 -5.55
CA LEU A 320 31.02 12.02 -6.26
C LEU A 320 29.80 12.80 -5.82
N LEU A 321 30.03 14.00 -5.28
CA LEU A 321 29.00 14.80 -4.65
C LEU A 321 28.93 16.19 -5.28
N ALA A 322 27.74 16.64 -5.64
CA ALA A 322 27.48 18.06 -5.83
C ALA A 322 26.98 18.64 -4.50
N VAL A 323 27.72 19.59 -3.94
CA VAL A 323 27.42 20.19 -2.63
C VAL A 323 27.14 21.68 -2.78
N ARG A 324 26.25 22.19 -1.92
CA ARG A 324 25.97 23.62 -1.79
C ARG A 324 26.14 24.04 -0.34
N SER A 325 26.94 25.08 -0.11
CA SER A 325 27.24 25.59 1.23
C SER A 325 25.96 25.86 2.03
N VAL A 326 25.93 25.39 3.27
CA VAL A 326 24.84 25.65 4.21
C VAL A 326 25.14 26.97 4.92
N THR A 327 24.36 28.02 4.63
CA THR A 327 24.51 29.34 5.25
C THR A 327 23.55 29.49 6.42
N ASP A 328 23.80 30.46 7.31
CA ASP A 328 22.91 30.78 8.43
C ASP A 328 21.52 31.17 7.94
N GLU A 329 21.43 31.93 6.85
CA GLU A 329 20.14 32.33 6.25
C GLU A 329 19.32 31.12 5.79
N ARG A 330 19.97 30.13 5.14
CA ARG A 330 19.31 28.89 4.71
C ARG A 330 18.78 28.07 5.88
N THR A 331 19.59 27.95 6.93
CA THR A 331 19.21 27.24 8.15
C THR A 331 18.03 27.93 8.83
N ALA A 332 18.13 29.24 9.04
CA ALA A 332 17.09 30.05 9.67
C ALA A 332 15.77 30.05 8.89
N GLU A 333 15.81 30.11 7.55
CA GLU A 333 14.59 30.06 6.74
C GLU A 333 13.92 28.67 6.83
N LEU A 334 14.69 27.58 6.86
CA LEU A 334 14.12 26.24 7.03
C LEU A 334 13.50 26.04 8.41
N GLU A 335 14.15 26.52 9.47
CA GLU A 335 13.64 26.50 10.84
C GLU A 335 12.37 27.34 10.99
N LYS A 336 12.33 28.53 10.39
CA LYS A 336 11.13 29.37 10.31
C LYS A 336 9.97 28.62 9.67
N TRP A 337 10.21 27.91 8.57
CA TRP A 337 9.18 27.07 7.94
C TRP A 337 8.69 25.94 8.84
N ALA A 338 9.60 25.28 9.57
CA ALA A 338 9.23 24.27 10.54
C ALA A 338 8.34 24.82 11.66
N GLY A 339 8.56 26.08 12.08
CA GLY A 339 7.69 26.80 13.00
C GLY A 339 6.33 27.15 12.39
N LEU A 340 6.32 27.71 11.17
CA LEU A 340 5.09 28.08 10.46
C LEU A 340 4.16 26.90 10.25
N VAL A 341 4.68 25.72 9.90
CA VAL A 341 3.88 24.50 9.67
C VAL A 341 3.25 23.95 10.96
N LYS A 342 3.74 24.33 12.15
CA LYS A 342 3.18 23.91 13.44
C LYS A 342 2.12 24.87 13.98
N ALA A 343 2.10 26.12 13.50
CA ALA A 343 1.16 27.13 13.98
C ALA A 343 -0.28 26.82 13.52
N GLU A 344 -1.23 26.86 14.43
CA GLU A 344 -2.64 26.55 14.15
C GLU A 344 -3.24 27.47 13.06
N LYS A 345 -3.00 28.78 13.20
CA LYS A 345 -3.40 29.82 12.24
C LYS A 345 -2.22 30.27 11.39
N SER A 346 -1.65 29.35 10.61
CA SER A 346 -0.47 29.63 9.79
C SER A 346 -0.80 30.29 8.44
N PRO A 347 -0.02 31.28 7.98
CA PRO A 347 -0.15 31.84 6.63
C PRO A 347 0.21 30.83 5.53
N VAL A 348 0.83 29.67 5.85
CA VAL A 348 1.16 28.65 4.84
C VAL A 348 -0.05 27.79 4.45
N TYR A 349 -1.15 27.86 5.19
CA TYR A 349 -2.37 27.10 4.90
C TYR A 349 -3.34 27.83 3.96
N VAL A 350 -3.07 29.09 3.65
CA VAL A 350 -3.84 29.92 2.70
C VAL A 350 -2.95 30.22 1.50
N ARG A 351 -3.47 29.96 0.30
CA ARG A 351 -2.67 29.95 -0.94
C ARG A 351 -2.01 31.31 -1.19
N GLU A 352 -2.77 32.38 -1.03
CA GLU A 352 -2.40 33.76 -1.31
C GLU A 352 -1.28 34.23 -0.37
N THR A 353 -1.30 33.81 0.89
CA THR A 353 -0.29 34.16 1.89
C THR A 353 0.91 33.21 1.87
N ALA A 354 0.75 31.98 1.38
CA ALA A 354 1.83 31.01 1.25
C ALA A 354 2.77 31.33 0.08
N GLU A 355 2.25 31.85 -1.04
CA GLU A 355 3.02 32.05 -2.27
C GLU A 355 4.27 32.95 -2.09
N PRO A 356 4.20 34.13 -1.43
CA PRO A 356 5.37 34.95 -1.16
C PRO A 356 6.42 34.23 -0.29
N LEU A 357 5.98 33.45 0.69
CA LEU A 357 6.86 32.68 1.57
C LEU A 357 7.57 31.57 0.80
N VAL A 358 6.87 30.87 -0.10
CA VAL A 358 7.47 29.82 -0.94
C VAL A 358 8.50 30.43 -1.90
N LYS A 359 8.21 31.60 -2.48
CA LYS A 359 9.16 32.32 -3.33
C LYS A 359 10.44 32.67 -2.57
N ARG A 360 10.31 33.16 -1.33
CA ARG A 360 11.46 33.45 -0.44
C ARG A 360 12.25 32.18 -0.12
N LEU A 361 11.60 31.11 0.34
CA LEU A 361 12.26 29.84 0.66
C LEU A 361 13.09 29.32 -0.51
N ARG A 362 12.53 29.36 -1.73
CA ARG A 362 13.23 28.91 -2.94
C ARG A 362 14.41 29.80 -3.31
N ALA A 363 14.27 31.11 -3.15
CA ALA A 363 15.37 32.05 -3.41
C ALA A 363 16.52 31.80 -2.44
N VAL A 364 16.24 31.69 -1.14
CA VAL A 364 17.22 31.40 -0.08
C VAL A 364 17.89 30.04 -0.32
N GLU A 365 17.12 28.97 -0.58
CA GLU A 365 17.69 27.64 -0.83
C GLU A 365 18.52 27.57 -2.13
N SER A 366 18.28 28.48 -3.08
CA SER A 366 19.10 28.57 -4.30
C SER A 366 20.40 29.37 -4.11
N GLY A 367 20.58 30.03 -2.97
CA GLY A 367 21.80 30.78 -2.61
C GLY A 367 22.95 29.90 -2.13
N GLY A 368 24.11 30.50 -1.85
CA GLY A 368 25.31 29.80 -1.39
C GLY A 368 26.19 29.24 -2.51
N GLU A 369 27.45 28.96 -2.16
CA GLU A 369 28.48 28.48 -3.07
C GLU A 369 28.29 27.00 -3.39
N ARG A 370 28.66 26.61 -4.61
CA ARG A 370 28.62 25.22 -5.07
C ARG A 370 30.02 24.64 -5.17
N ALA A 371 30.12 23.33 -4.99
CA ALA A 371 31.33 22.57 -5.26
C ALA A 371 31.00 21.15 -5.75
N VAL A 372 31.95 20.52 -6.44
CA VAL A 372 31.94 19.08 -6.73
C VAL A 372 33.08 18.43 -5.97
N LEU A 373 32.78 17.38 -5.21
CA LEU A 373 33.74 16.64 -4.39
C LEU A 373 33.88 15.21 -4.89
N ALA A 374 35.09 14.68 -4.81
CA ALA A 374 35.34 13.24 -4.86
C ALA A 374 35.94 12.75 -3.56
N LEU A 375 35.36 11.72 -2.97
CA LEU A 375 35.84 11.12 -1.72
C LEU A 375 36.00 9.62 -1.92
N ASP A 376 37.01 9.04 -1.28
CA ASP A 376 37.08 7.59 -1.12
C ASP A 376 35.91 7.12 -0.25
N ALA A 377 35.09 6.19 -0.74
CA ALA A 377 33.86 5.78 -0.07
C ALA A 377 34.12 5.06 1.26
N GLY A 378 35.19 4.26 1.35
CA GLY A 378 35.50 3.51 2.56
C GLY A 378 36.06 4.40 3.68
N THR A 379 37.05 5.22 3.34
CA THR A 379 37.80 6.05 4.31
C THR A 379 37.20 7.43 4.52
N GLY A 380 36.46 7.95 3.53
CA GLY A 380 35.95 9.33 3.49
C GLY A 380 37.02 10.36 3.18
N ARG A 381 38.23 9.95 2.77
CA ARG A 381 39.30 10.88 2.40
C ARG A 381 38.91 11.64 1.14
N LEU A 382 38.99 12.98 1.20
CA LEU A 382 38.85 13.84 0.04
C LEU A 382 39.97 13.54 -0.97
N LEU A 383 39.59 13.19 -2.19
CA LEU A 383 40.50 12.96 -3.31
C LEU A 383 40.76 14.25 -4.08
N TRP A 384 39.69 14.99 -4.38
CA TRP A 384 39.75 16.30 -5.02
C TRP A 384 38.45 17.09 -4.83
N LYS A 385 38.55 18.41 -5.00
CA LYS A 385 37.44 19.37 -4.90
C LYS A 385 37.50 20.38 -6.05
N LYS A 386 36.35 20.68 -6.65
CA LYS A 386 36.14 21.72 -7.66
C LYS A 386 35.19 22.77 -7.11
N ALA A 387 35.59 24.04 -7.10
CA ALA A 387 34.85 25.16 -6.51
C ALA A 387 35.14 26.47 -7.27
N GLY A 388 34.38 27.53 -6.99
CA GLY A 388 34.55 28.82 -7.67
C GLY A 388 34.29 28.70 -9.18
N ASP A 389 35.21 29.22 -9.99
CA ASP A 389 35.11 29.23 -11.46
C ASP A 389 34.98 27.82 -12.06
N ASP A 390 35.56 26.80 -11.41
CA ASP A 390 35.49 25.41 -11.89
C ASP A 390 34.06 24.86 -11.96
N VAL A 391 33.13 25.46 -11.21
CA VAL A 391 31.73 25.07 -11.09
C VAL A 391 30.79 26.27 -11.24
N ALA A 392 31.28 27.40 -11.75
CA ALA A 392 30.47 28.58 -12.00
C ALA A 392 29.34 28.25 -12.99
N GLY A 393 28.09 28.47 -12.57
CA GLY A 393 26.92 28.06 -13.34
C GLY A 393 26.77 26.55 -13.50
N LEU A 394 27.25 25.75 -12.54
CA LEU A 394 27.04 24.29 -12.48
C LEU A 394 25.56 23.99 -12.72
N ARG A 395 25.29 23.33 -13.84
CA ARG A 395 23.94 22.93 -14.21
C ARG A 395 23.50 21.77 -13.33
N PRO A 396 22.34 21.88 -12.66
CA PRO A 396 21.76 20.77 -11.95
C PRO A 396 21.62 19.56 -12.87
N ASP A 397 21.72 18.35 -12.31
CA ASP A 397 21.33 17.10 -12.97
C ASP A 397 22.33 16.62 -14.05
N THR A 398 23.57 17.12 -14.03
CA THR A 398 24.58 16.84 -15.07
C THR A 398 25.77 16.01 -14.57
N LEU A 399 25.90 15.79 -13.25
CA LEU A 399 27.01 15.03 -12.69
C LEU A 399 26.84 13.53 -13.03
N SER A 400 27.82 12.97 -13.75
CA SER A 400 27.82 11.57 -14.21
C SER A 400 29.22 10.97 -14.16
N ALA A 401 29.34 9.66 -13.97
CA ALA A 401 30.62 8.97 -14.01
C ALA A 401 30.55 7.63 -14.77
N ILE A 402 31.52 7.38 -15.63
CA ILE A 402 31.67 6.11 -16.37
C ILE A 402 33.16 5.82 -16.58
N GLY A 403 33.55 4.55 -16.46
CA GLY A 403 34.96 4.17 -16.57
C GLY A 403 35.81 4.93 -15.56
N ASP A 404 36.83 5.64 -16.02
CA ASP A 404 37.73 6.48 -15.21
C ASP A 404 37.52 7.98 -15.49
N ARG A 405 36.29 8.37 -15.88
CA ARG A 405 35.93 9.74 -16.24
C ARG A 405 34.70 10.23 -15.47
N VAL A 406 34.72 11.53 -15.18
CA VAL A 406 33.61 12.26 -14.55
C VAL A 406 33.19 13.39 -15.46
N PHE A 407 31.88 13.60 -15.59
CA PHE A 407 31.29 14.61 -16.44
C PHE A 407 30.34 15.49 -15.63
N TYR A 408 30.35 16.79 -15.91
CA TYR A 408 29.32 17.74 -15.47
C TYR A 408 29.30 18.93 -16.42
N GLN A 409 28.30 19.79 -16.31
CA GLN A 409 28.22 20.99 -17.15
C GLN A 409 28.31 22.27 -16.30
N ARG A 410 29.27 23.14 -16.62
CA ARG A 410 29.41 24.49 -16.06
C ARG A 410 29.05 25.52 -17.13
N GLY A 411 28.03 26.35 -16.87
CA GLY A 411 27.55 27.31 -17.88
C GLY A 411 27.11 26.63 -19.17
N ARG A 412 27.88 26.79 -20.25
CA ARG A 412 27.67 26.11 -21.55
C ARG A 412 28.62 24.94 -21.80
N ASP A 413 29.67 24.81 -21.00
CA ASP A 413 30.75 23.85 -21.24
C ASP A 413 30.48 22.54 -20.51
N VAL A 414 30.50 21.45 -21.27
CA VAL A 414 30.58 20.11 -20.72
C VAL A 414 32.04 19.84 -20.38
N VAL A 415 32.29 19.48 -19.14
CA VAL A 415 33.62 19.26 -18.57
C VAL A 415 33.82 17.76 -18.37
N CYS A 416 35.01 17.26 -18.72
CA CYS A 416 35.44 15.91 -18.47
C CYS A 416 36.67 15.92 -17.56
N LEU A 417 36.61 15.19 -16.45
CA LEU A 417 37.70 15.04 -15.48
C LEU A 417 38.18 13.59 -15.41
N ASP A 418 39.44 13.40 -15.03
CA ASP A 418 39.91 12.12 -14.52
C ASP A 418 39.27 11.80 -13.16
N LEU A 419 38.72 10.59 -13.01
CA LEU A 419 37.99 10.18 -11.81
C LEU A 419 38.82 10.27 -10.53
N LYS A 420 40.09 9.85 -10.56
CA LYS A 420 40.93 9.76 -9.35
C LYS A 420 41.68 11.06 -9.08
N ALA A 421 42.19 11.70 -10.13
CA ALA A 421 43.02 12.89 -10.00
C ALA A 421 42.22 14.21 -10.03
N GLY A 422 41.00 14.21 -10.56
CA GLY A 422 40.19 15.43 -10.70
C GLY A 422 40.78 16.44 -11.70
N ARG A 423 41.78 16.03 -12.49
CA ARG A 423 42.40 16.85 -13.53
C ARG A 423 41.44 16.96 -14.72
N GLU A 424 41.26 18.19 -15.21
CA GLU A 424 40.48 18.43 -16.43
C GLU A 424 41.19 17.77 -17.61
N VAL A 425 40.45 16.91 -18.31
CA VAL A 425 40.91 16.26 -19.55
C VAL A 425 40.54 17.14 -20.74
N TRP A 426 39.31 17.65 -20.75
CA TRP A 426 38.81 18.61 -21.73
C TRP A 426 37.56 19.32 -21.21
N ALA A 427 37.28 20.48 -21.80
CA ALA A 427 36.00 21.18 -21.70
C ALA A 427 35.55 21.61 -23.10
N ALA A 428 34.26 21.45 -23.41
CA ALA A 428 33.73 21.78 -24.73
C ALA A 428 32.33 22.41 -24.64
N PRO A 429 32.05 23.50 -25.40
CA PRO A 429 30.73 24.11 -25.43
C PRO A 429 29.73 23.16 -26.09
N SER A 430 28.60 22.93 -25.43
CA SER A 430 27.56 22.03 -25.94
C SER A 430 26.16 22.43 -25.46
N PRO A 431 25.09 21.95 -26.13
CA PRO A 431 23.76 21.93 -25.53
C PRO A 431 23.74 21.25 -24.14
N PRO A 432 22.62 21.30 -23.40
CA PRO A 432 22.52 20.61 -22.11
C PRO A 432 22.94 19.15 -22.17
N LEU A 433 23.89 18.75 -21.31
CA LEU A 433 24.29 17.36 -21.11
C LEU A 433 23.06 16.54 -20.71
N ARG A 434 22.85 15.40 -21.38
CA ARG A 434 21.72 14.50 -21.13
C ARG A 434 22.14 13.14 -20.62
N VAL A 435 23.08 12.48 -21.30
CA VAL A 435 23.47 11.08 -21.06
C VAL A 435 24.95 10.88 -21.37
N VAL A 436 25.62 9.99 -20.64
CA VAL A 436 26.96 9.51 -20.98
C VAL A 436 26.92 7.98 -21.11
N TYR A 437 27.22 7.45 -22.28
CA TYR A 437 27.17 6.01 -22.53
C TYR A 437 28.13 5.58 -23.65
N ALA A 438 28.76 4.41 -23.49
CA ALA A 438 29.65 3.79 -24.49
C ALA A 438 30.63 4.78 -25.18
N GLY A 439 31.39 5.52 -24.37
CA GLY A 439 32.40 6.47 -24.85
C GLY A 439 31.84 7.74 -25.49
N ARG A 440 30.55 8.04 -25.33
CA ARG A 440 29.86 9.19 -25.92
C ARG A 440 29.15 10.01 -24.87
N VAL A 441 29.16 11.32 -25.07
CA VAL A 441 28.50 12.32 -24.23
C VAL A 441 27.40 12.98 -25.06
N VAL A 442 26.14 12.65 -24.79
CA VAL A 442 24.99 13.12 -25.56
C VAL A 442 24.43 14.39 -24.93
N CYS A 443 24.33 15.43 -25.76
CA CYS A 443 23.86 16.76 -25.37
C CYS A 443 22.67 17.18 -26.26
N SER A 444 21.65 17.82 -25.69
CA SER A 444 20.51 18.31 -26.48
C SER A 444 19.72 19.45 -25.83
N ASP A 445 19.36 20.44 -26.65
CA ASP A 445 18.49 21.58 -26.35
C ASP A 445 17.10 21.47 -27.01
N ALA A 446 16.71 20.27 -27.44
CA ALA A 446 15.50 19.94 -28.20
C ALA A 446 15.53 20.32 -29.68
N LYS A 447 16.29 21.35 -30.07
CA LYS A 447 16.49 21.75 -31.47
C LYS A 447 17.64 21.00 -32.14
N THR A 448 18.63 20.62 -31.35
CA THR A 448 19.82 19.89 -31.79
C THR A 448 20.11 18.74 -30.84
N VAL A 449 20.67 17.66 -31.38
CA VAL A 449 21.21 16.53 -30.62
C VAL A 449 22.65 16.36 -31.08
N THR A 450 23.59 16.45 -30.15
CA THR A 450 25.02 16.36 -30.42
C THR A 450 25.62 15.27 -29.56
N ALA A 451 26.47 14.43 -30.14
CA ALA A 451 27.32 13.52 -29.40
C ALA A 451 28.77 14.00 -29.45
N LEU A 452 29.39 14.09 -28.28
CA LEU A 452 30.81 14.33 -28.13
C LEU A 452 31.53 13.02 -27.79
N SER A 453 32.80 12.90 -28.17
CA SER A 453 33.70 11.86 -27.69
C SER A 453 33.93 12.05 -26.19
N ALA A 454 33.68 11.02 -25.38
CA ALA A 454 33.97 11.04 -23.94
C ALA A 454 35.48 11.21 -23.67
N GLU A 455 36.33 10.74 -24.59
CA GLU A 455 37.78 10.80 -24.46
C GLU A 455 38.35 12.16 -24.81
N SER A 456 37.84 12.82 -25.85
CA SER A 456 38.47 14.03 -26.43
C SER A 456 37.61 15.29 -26.44
N GLY A 457 36.31 15.18 -26.13
CA GLY A 457 35.36 16.30 -26.22
C GLY A 457 35.01 16.71 -27.66
N LYS A 458 35.63 16.10 -28.68
CA LYS A 458 35.36 16.37 -30.08
C LYS A 458 33.95 15.94 -30.45
N THR A 459 33.25 16.77 -31.21
CA THR A 459 31.96 16.42 -31.81
C THR A 459 32.11 15.23 -32.73
N LEU A 460 31.39 14.15 -32.43
CA LEU A 460 31.29 12.98 -33.30
C LEU A 460 30.21 13.18 -34.37
N TRP A 461 29.07 13.72 -33.96
CA TRP A 461 27.96 14.05 -34.85
C TRP A 461 27.02 15.08 -34.22
N THR A 462 26.30 15.81 -35.06
CA THR A 462 25.19 16.67 -34.69
C THR A 462 24.02 16.41 -35.64
N GLN A 463 22.81 16.30 -35.08
CA GLN A 463 21.57 16.01 -35.79
C GLN A 463 20.47 16.97 -35.35
N PRO A 464 19.47 17.26 -36.20
CA PRO A 464 18.29 18.02 -35.79
C PRO A 464 17.51 17.31 -34.68
N GLY A 465 17.20 18.06 -33.64
CA GLY A 465 16.23 17.68 -32.62
C GLY A 465 14.83 18.01 -33.11
N THR A 466 13.97 17.00 -33.18
CA THR A 466 12.59 17.13 -33.67
C THR A 466 11.61 17.48 -32.54
N LEU A 467 12.12 17.94 -31.39
CA LEU A 467 11.40 18.14 -30.13
C LEU A 467 11.18 19.63 -29.84
N SER A 468 10.08 19.99 -29.19
CA SER A 468 9.95 21.33 -28.57
C SER A 468 10.67 21.42 -27.21
N GLN A 469 10.84 20.28 -26.53
CA GLN A 469 11.60 20.14 -25.29
C GLN A 469 12.06 18.69 -25.12
N VAL A 470 13.31 18.47 -24.68
CA VAL A 470 13.78 17.17 -24.22
C VAL A 470 13.40 17.01 -22.76
N ARG A 471 12.46 16.11 -22.50
CA ARG A 471 12.04 15.74 -21.14
C ARG A 471 12.81 14.51 -20.67
N ASP A 472 12.92 13.52 -21.55
CA ASP A 472 13.50 12.22 -21.27
C ASP A 472 14.64 11.93 -22.26
N ALA A 473 15.73 11.37 -21.75
CA ALA A 473 16.88 10.96 -22.54
C ALA A 473 17.56 9.81 -21.80
N PHE A 474 17.64 8.64 -22.44
CA PHE A 474 18.24 7.43 -21.86
C PHE A 474 18.72 6.49 -22.98
N VAL A 475 19.59 5.55 -22.63
CA VAL A 475 19.99 4.46 -23.52
C VAL A 475 19.32 3.16 -23.08
N ALA A 476 18.72 2.44 -24.03
CA ALA A 476 18.06 1.15 -23.80
C ALA A 476 18.17 0.29 -25.07
N GLY A 477 18.48 -1.01 -24.91
CA GLY A 477 18.67 -1.91 -26.05
C GLY A 477 19.75 -1.41 -27.03
N GLY A 478 20.81 -0.78 -26.51
CA GLY A 478 21.91 -0.21 -27.29
C GLY A 478 21.59 1.07 -28.10
N SER A 479 20.35 1.59 -28.04
CA SER A 479 19.92 2.77 -28.79
C SER A 479 19.72 3.99 -27.89
N LEU A 480 19.94 5.20 -28.43
CA LEU A 480 19.58 6.45 -27.77
C LEU A 480 18.08 6.71 -27.93
N TRP A 481 17.38 6.89 -26.83
CA TRP A 481 15.97 7.27 -26.82
C TRP A 481 15.80 8.70 -26.31
N LEU A 482 15.12 9.52 -27.10
CA LEU A 482 14.77 10.89 -26.72
C LEU A 482 13.25 11.06 -26.68
N GLY A 483 12.79 11.59 -25.55
CA GLY A 483 11.40 11.85 -25.23
C GLY A 483 11.08 13.33 -25.12
N GLY A 484 10.02 13.75 -25.80
CA GLY A 484 9.62 15.16 -25.82
C GLY A 484 8.20 15.38 -26.31
N PHE A 485 7.88 16.67 -26.52
CA PHE A 485 6.57 17.11 -26.97
C PHE A 485 6.64 17.77 -28.34
N LYS A 486 5.53 17.72 -29.09
CA LYS A 486 5.41 18.38 -30.41
C LYS A 486 5.32 19.91 -30.26
N PRO A 487 5.96 20.70 -31.13
CA PRO A 487 5.66 22.13 -31.25
C PRO A 487 4.18 22.32 -31.66
N CYS A 488 3.40 23.11 -30.91
CA CYS A 488 2.08 23.54 -31.35
C CYS A 488 2.23 24.79 -32.23
N GLU A 489 1.70 24.78 -33.46
CA GLU A 489 1.67 25.99 -34.29
C GLU A 489 0.93 27.13 -33.57
N GLY A 490 1.52 28.33 -33.57
CA GLY A 490 0.93 29.53 -32.98
C GLY A 490 0.85 29.59 -31.44
N LYS A 491 1.34 28.58 -30.70
CA LYS A 491 1.33 28.57 -29.22
C LYS A 491 2.74 28.46 -28.64
N ARG A 492 3.03 29.24 -27.58
CA ARG A 492 4.27 29.14 -26.80
C ARG A 492 4.27 27.84 -25.97
N GLY A 493 4.69 26.76 -26.60
CA GLY A 493 5.01 25.49 -25.96
C GLY A 493 3.80 24.58 -25.65
N PRO A 494 4.04 23.27 -25.45
CA PRO A 494 3.00 22.28 -25.30
C PRO A 494 2.66 22.13 -23.83
N SER A 495 1.55 22.71 -23.39
CA SER A 495 1.03 22.36 -22.07
C SER A 495 0.32 21.00 -22.08
N TRP A 496 -0.07 20.46 -23.26
CA TRP A 496 -0.91 19.26 -23.36
C TRP A 496 -0.75 18.42 -24.66
N GLY A 497 0.39 18.49 -25.37
CA GLY A 497 0.61 17.78 -26.66
C GLY A 497 0.97 16.29 -26.55
N PRO A 498 0.91 15.50 -27.65
CA PRO A 498 1.30 14.08 -27.66
C PRO A 498 2.80 13.95 -27.32
N TYR A 499 3.12 13.03 -26.42
CA TYR A 499 4.48 12.64 -26.09
C TYR A 499 4.95 11.60 -27.11
N PHE A 500 6.17 11.73 -27.61
CA PHE A 500 6.73 10.76 -28.53
C PHE A 500 8.13 10.34 -28.09
N ALA A 501 8.51 9.13 -28.49
CA ALA A 501 9.83 8.58 -28.28
C ALA A 501 10.51 8.40 -29.64
N THR A 502 11.68 9.02 -29.81
CA THR A 502 12.54 8.79 -30.98
C THR A 502 13.67 7.86 -30.62
N GLN A 503 13.81 6.77 -31.37
CA GLN A 503 14.98 5.90 -31.34
C GLN A 503 16.03 6.46 -32.28
N ARG A 504 17.25 6.59 -31.81
CA ARG A 504 18.40 7.04 -32.58
C ARG A 504 19.54 6.07 -32.44
N ASP A 505 20.22 5.83 -33.56
CA ASP A 505 21.49 5.15 -33.56
C ASP A 505 22.51 5.99 -32.79
N LEU A 506 23.17 5.40 -31.80
CA LEU A 506 24.08 6.12 -30.92
C LEU A 506 25.38 6.52 -31.65
N ALA A 507 25.79 5.75 -32.67
CA ALA A 507 27.03 5.97 -33.39
C ALA A 507 26.94 7.14 -34.38
N THR A 508 25.78 7.33 -35.01
CA THR A 508 25.57 8.29 -36.11
C THR A 508 24.55 9.39 -35.79
N GLY A 509 23.72 9.19 -34.76
CA GLY A 509 22.59 10.06 -34.41
C GLY A 509 21.37 9.92 -35.32
N LYS A 510 21.44 9.05 -36.35
CA LYS A 510 20.36 8.81 -37.31
C LYS A 510 19.11 8.34 -36.58
N MET A 511 17.96 8.95 -36.87
CA MET A 511 16.68 8.50 -36.34
C MET A 511 16.30 7.17 -37.00
N LEU A 512 16.15 6.13 -36.18
CA LEU A 512 15.81 4.77 -36.62
C LEU A 512 14.30 4.55 -36.57
N ARG A 513 13.65 5.05 -35.53
CA ARG A 513 12.21 4.86 -35.29
C ARG A 513 11.60 6.08 -34.62
N HIS A 514 10.34 6.34 -34.93
CA HIS A 514 9.50 7.31 -34.25
C HIS A 514 8.25 6.58 -33.73
N ILE A 515 8.00 6.65 -32.42
CA ILE A 515 6.80 6.09 -31.81
C ILE A 515 5.91 7.25 -31.39
N GLU A 516 4.71 7.30 -31.99
CA GLU A 516 3.62 8.18 -31.59
C GLU A 516 2.54 7.32 -30.91
N PRO A 517 2.50 7.27 -29.57
CA PRO A 517 1.44 6.57 -28.85
C PRO A 517 0.10 7.22 -29.18
N GLU A 518 -0.95 6.40 -29.39
CA GLU A 518 -2.31 6.84 -29.71
C GLU A 518 -2.74 8.09 -28.92
N GLY A 519 -3.56 8.94 -29.55
CA GLY A 519 -3.86 10.30 -29.05
C GLY A 519 -5.23 10.47 -28.39
N PRO A 520 -5.44 10.04 -27.13
CA PRO A 520 -6.77 10.17 -26.53
C PRO A 520 -6.81 11.25 -25.47
N GLY A 521 -6.96 12.53 -25.84
CA GLY A 521 -7.40 13.64 -24.96
C GLY A 521 -6.75 13.77 -23.56
N HIS A 522 -5.55 13.21 -23.34
CA HIS A 522 -4.88 13.14 -22.04
C HIS A 522 -3.38 13.41 -22.20
N HIS A 523 -2.90 14.37 -21.41
CA HIS A 523 -1.51 14.81 -21.40
C HIS A 523 -0.58 13.79 -20.74
N HIS A 524 0.72 13.90 -21.05
CA HIS A 524 1.76 13.15 -20.34
C HIS A 524 1.83 13.62 -18.88
N ARG A 525 1.70 12.70 -17.91
CA ARG A 525 1.68 13.01 -16.46
C ARG A 525 3.11 13.07 -15.91
N CYS A 526 3.24 13.00 -14.59
CA CYS A 526 4.05 13.92 -13.77
C CYS A 526 5.45 13.42 -13.42
N TRP A 527 5.97 12.37 -14.08
CA TRP A 527 7.27 11.73 -13.80
C TRP A 527 7.98 11.26 -15.08
N ARG A 528 9.33 11.30 -15.11
CA ARG A 528 10.16 11.00 -16.30
C ARG A 528 10.02 9.54 -16.73
N ASN A 529 9.97 9.28 -18.03
CA ASN A 529 9.89 7.90 -18.52
C ASN A 529 11.16 7.12 -18.16
N LYS A 530 10.98 5.81 -18.01
CA LYS A 530 12.01 4.85 -17.61
C LYS A 530 12.11 3.77 -18.68
N ALA A 531 13.22 3.04 -18.79
CA ALA A 531 13.31 1.96 -19.75
C ALA A 531 14.00 0.73 -19.17
N THR A 532 13.47 -0.45 -19.42
CA THR A 532 14.26 -1.69 -19.37
C THR A 532 14.93 -1.86 -20.74
N ASP A 533 15.75 -2.89 -20.91
CA ASP A 533 16.30 -3.20 -22.24
C ASP A 533 15.25 -3.70 -23.25
N ARG A 534 14.03 -4.00 -22.78
CA ARG A 534 12.90 -4.44 -23.63
C ARG A 534 11.76 -3.43 -23.75
N TYR A 535 11.53 -2.60 -22.74
CA TYR A 535 10.35 -1.74 -22.66
C TYR A 535 10.68 -0.31 -22.25
N ILE A 536 10.05 0.68 -22.87
CA ILE A 536 9.91 2.02 -22.27
C ILE A 536 8.66 2.03 -21.41
N LEU A 537 8.81 2.43 -20.16
CA LEU A 537 7.74 2.63 -19.20
C LEU A 537 7.32 4.11 -19.16
N GLY A 538 6.12 4.35 -19.66
CA GLY A 538 5.48 5.66 -19.79
C GLY A 538 4.66 6.07 -18.57
N GLY A 539 4.52 7.38 -18.36
CA GLY A 539 3.68 7.97 -17.32
C GLY A 539 2.55 8.84 -17.86
N ARG A 540 1.78 8.41 -18.86
CA ARG A 540 0.73 9.22 -19.50
C ARG A 540 -0.65 9.08 -18.85
N ARG A 541 -1.24 7.89 -18.81
CA ARG A 541 -2.55 7.60 -18.18
C ARG A 541 -2.40 6.83 -16.87
N GLY A 542 -1.37 5.99 -16.80
CA GLY A 542 -0.93 5.28 -15.62
C GLY A 542 0.52 4.84 -15.81
N VAL A 543 0.72 3.55 -16.07
CA VAL A 543 1.98 3.00 -16.57
C VAL A 543 1.75 2.39 -17.95
N GLU A 544 2.48 2.84 -18.96
CA GLU A 544 2.46 2.25 -20.29
C GLU A 544 3.73 1.44 -20.51
N PHE A 545 3.63 0.27 -21.14
CA PHE A 545 4.80 -0.49 -21.61
C PHE A 545 4.86 -0.37 -23.12
N ILE A 546 5.89 0.32 -23.62
CA ILE A 546 6.17 0.41 -25.05
C ILE A 546 7.23 -0.64 -25.37
N ASP A 547 6.86 -1.69 -26.10
CA ASP A 547 7.79 -2.75 -26.49
C ASP A 547 8.79 -2.21 -27.52
N LEU A 548 10.08 -2.33 -27.22
CA LEU A 548 11.15 -1.79 -28.06
C LEU A 548 11.34 -2.61 -29.33
N ALA A 549 10.98 -3.90 -29.34
CA ALA A 549 11.07 -4.72 -30.53
C ALA A 549 9.92 -4.39 -31.49
N SER A 550 8.66 -4.51 -31.04
CA SER A 550 7.49 -4.35 -31.92
C SER A 550 7.01 -2.90 -32.08
N GLY A 551 7.29 -2.02 -31.11
CA GLY A 551 6.72 -0.67 -31.05
C GLY A 551 5.31 -0.63 -30.46
N ASP A 552 4.75 -1.77 -30.04
CA ASP A 552 3.42 -1.84 -29.43
C ASP A 552 3.36 -1.09 -28.10
N VAL A 553 2.20 -0.47 -27.83
CA VAL A 553 1.92 0.22 -26.57
C VAL A 553 0.90 -0.56 -25.76
N LEU A 554 1.33 -1.11 -24.63
CA LEU A 554 0.49 -1.83 -23.68
C LEU A 554 0.11 -0.92 -22.51
N TRP A 555 -1.16 -0.55 -22.45
CA TRP A 555 -1.69 0.36 -21.44
C TRP A 555 -2.00 -0.37 -20.12
N HIS A 556 -1.47 0.16 -19.01
CA HIS A 556 -1.82 -0.26 -17.65
C HIS A 556 -2.23 0.97 -16.85
N SER A 557 -3.29 1.64 -17.31
CA SER A 557 -3.75 2.92 -16.75
C SER A 557 -4.23 2.78 -15.30
N TRP A 558 -4.56 1.55 -14.88
CA TRP A 558 -4.97 1.12 -13.55
C TRP A 558 -3.80 0.99 -12.56
N VAL A 559 -2.54 1.03 -13.03
CA VAL A 559 -1.34 1.17 -12.19
C VAL A 559 -0.86 2.62 -12.26
N ARG A 560 -0.49 3.21 -11.13
CA ARG A 560 0.05 4.58 -11.09
C ARG A 560 1.26 4.70 -10.20
N GLY A 561 2.18 5.56 -10.64
CA GLY A 561 3.31 6.01 -9.85
C GLY A 561 3.02 7.31 -9.09
N VAL A 562 3.93 7.65 -8.18
CA VAL A 562 3.89 8.90 -7.41
C VAL A 562 4.18 10.09 -8.33
N CYS A 563 3.55 11.24 -8.09
CA CYS A 563 3.91 12.48 -8.79
C CYS A 563 5.43 12.75 -8.63
N ARG A 564 6.08 13.28 -9.69
CA ARG A 564 7.54 13.51 -9.81
C ARG A 564 8.41 12.25 -9.89
N TYR A 565 8.20 11.25 -9.04
CA TYR A 565 9.03 10.03 -9.02
C TYR A 565 8.57 8.96 -10.03
N GLY A 566 7.29 8.62 -10.00
CA GLY A 566 6.72 7.57 -10.84
C GLY A 566 6.76 6.19 -10.20
N VAL A 567 7.17 5.21 -11.00
CA VAL A 567 7.34 3.79 -10.64
C VAL A 567 8.82 3.42 -10.70
N MET A 568 9.20 2.26 -10.15
CA MET A 568 10.53 1.70 -10.33
C MET A 568 10.42 0.29 -10.90
N PRO A 569 10.98 0.01 -12.07
CA PRO A 569 11.23 -1.36 -12.50
C PRO A 569 12.59 -1.83 -11.97
N SER A 570 12.63 -2.97 -11.27
CA SER A 570 13.86 -3.67 -10.84
C SER A 570 13.51 -5.07 -10.33
N ASN A 571 14.50 -5.95 -10.19
CA ASN A 571 14.35 -7.28 -9.59
C ASN A 571 13.30 -8.18 -10.27
N GLY A 572 13.05 -7.99 -11.56
CA GLY A 572 11.98 -8.63 -12.33
C GLY A 572 10.57 -8.13 -11.96
N LEU A 573 10.47 -7.03 -11.21
CA LEU A 573 9.23 -6.48 -10.65
C LEU A 573 9.03 -5.02 -11.04
N LEU A 574 7.76 -4.60 -11.08
CA LEU A 574 7.35 -3.20 -11.15
C LEU A 574 6.87 -2.74 -9.77
N TYR A 575 7.64 -1.86 -9.14
CA TYR A 575 7.28 -1.17 -7.89
C TYR A 575 6.45 0.07 -8.20
N ALA A 576 5.20 0.07 -7.73
CA ALA A 576 4.27 1.18 -7.81
C ALA A 576 4.03 1.74 -6.40
N PRO A 577 4.72 2.82 -6.00
CA PRO A 577 4.60 3.36 -4.65
C PRO A 577 3.23 4.05 -4.43
N PRO A 578 2.83 4.26 -3.16
CA PRO A 578 1.52 4.81 -2.84
C PRO A 578 1.40 6.24 -3.35
N HIS A 579 0.21 6.64 -3.79
CA HIS A 579 -0.05 7.96 -4.36
C HIS A 579 -1.40 8.51 -3.89
N ALA A 580 -1.65 9.80 -4.09
CA ALA A 580 -2.93 10.46 -3.72
C ALA A 580 -3.85 10.76 -4.91
N CYS A 581 -3.58 10.19 -6.09
CA CYS A 581 -4.38 10.51 -7.27
C CYS A 581 -5.76 9.84 -7.22
N ALA A 582 -6.83 10.56 -7.58
CA ALA A 582 -8.20 10.04 -7.53
C ALA A 582 -8.84 9.73 -8.89
N CYS A 583 -8.14 9.90 -10.02
CA CYS A 583 -8.71 9.42 -11.30
C CYS A 583 -8.84 7.89 -11.29
N TYR A 584 -9.81 7.38 -12.04
CA TYR A 584 -10.02 5.96 -12.31
C TYR A 584 -10.19 5.11 -11.05
N ILE A 585 -10.76 5.70 -9.99
CA ILE A 585 -10.71 5.11 -8.65
C ILE A 585 -11.47 3.78 -8.52
N ALA A 586 -12.40 3.51 -9.42
CA ALA A 586 -13.10 2.24 -9.53
C ALA A 586 -12.17 1.06 -9.91
N ALA A 587 -11.13 1.30 -10.72
CA ALA A 587 -10.26 0.26 -11.27
C ALA A 587 -8.78 0.37 -10.82
N LYS A 588 -8.32 1.57 -10.45
CA LYS A 588 -6.91 1.87 -10.19
C LYS A 588 -6.47 1.44 -8.78
N LEU A 589 -5.34 0.74 -8.71
CA LEU A 589 -4.73 0.28 -7.46
C LEU A 589 -4.41 1.42 -6.48
N THR A 590 -4.43 1.09 -5.19
CA THR A 590 -4.11 2.00 -4.08
C THR A 590 -3.26 1.27 -3.03
N GLY A 591 -2.11 1.85 -2.68
CA GLY A 591 -1.10 1.27 -1.79
C GLY A 591 0.26 1.18 -2.45
N PHE A 592 1.21 0.56 -1.76
CA PHE A 592 2.50 0.25 -2.34
C PHE A 592 2.46 -1.18 -2.90
N TYR A 593 2.50 -1.32 -4.22
CA TYR A 593 2.55 -2.63 -4.88
C TYR A 593 3.94 -2.94 -5.43
N ALA A 594 4.33 -4.20 -5.35
CA ALA A 594 5.21 -4.81 -6.35
C ALA A 594 4.39 -5.76 -7.23
N LEU A 595 4.52 -5.59 -8.53
CA LEU A 595 3.80 -6.35 -9.54
C LEU A 595 4.79 -7.17 -10.35
N ALA A 596 4.42 -8.41 -10.65
CA ALA A 596 5.20 -9.34 -11.46
C ALA A 596 4.55 -9.55 -12.83
N PRO A 597 5.34 -9.87 -13.87
CA PRO A 597 4.80 -10.42 -15.10
C PRO A 597 4.20 -11.82 -14.87
N ALA A 598 3.69 -12.43 -15.94
CA ALA A 598 3.28 -13.84 -15.91
C ALA A 598 4.45 -14.75 -15.50
N SER A 599 4.17 -15.92 -14.88
CA SER A 599 5.23 -16.88 -14.53
C SER A 599 5.98 -17.35 -15.77
N ALA A 600 7.30 -17.48 -15.65
CA ALA A 600 8.10 -18.22 -16.61
C ALA A 600 7.63 -19.69 -16.62
N GLY A 601 7.30 -20.21 -17.81
CA GLY A 601 6.85 -21.60 -17.98
C GLY A 601 5.34 -21.83 -17.93
N ALA A 602 4.51 -20.79 -17.70
CA ALA A 602 3.08 -20.91 -17.97
C ALA A 602 2.88 -21.18 -19.47
N SER A 603 2.26 -22.30 -19.83
CA SER A 603 1.98 -22.58 -21.24
C SER A 603 1.09 -21.45 -21.81
N PRO A 604 1.14 -21.17 -23.13
CA PRO A 604 0.19 -20.25 -23.75
C PRO A 604 -1.27 -20.62 -23.45
N ALA A 605 -1.58 -21.90 -23.19
CA ALA A 605 -2.89 -22.37 -22.76
C ALA A 605 -3.18 -22.12 -21.25
N GLU A 606 -2.18 -22.02 -20.38
CA GLU A 606 -2.32 -21.63 -18.98
C GLU A 606 -2.38 -20.11 -18.81
N ALA A 607 -1.56 -19.38 -19.56
CA ALA A 607 -1.63 -17.93 -19.71
C ALA A 607 -2.94 -17.50 -20.41
N ALA A 608 -3.38 -18.27 -21.42
CA ALA A 608 -4.73 -18.19 -21.94
C ALA A 608 -5.73 -18.66 -20.90
N SER A 609 -5.65 -19.75 -20.13
CA SER A 609 -6.68 -20.05 -19.12
C SER A 609 -6.77 -19.02 -17.97
N ALA A 610 -5.69 -18.26 -17.75
CA ALA A 610 -5.66 -17.12 -16.85
C ALA A 610 -6.26 -15.84 -17.48
N GLY A 611 -6.43 -15.78 -18.81
CA GLY A 611 -7.02 -14.66 -19.56
C GLY A 611 -8.23 -15.00 -20.46
N ALA A 612 -8.49 -16.25 -20.78
CA ALA A 612 -9.37 -16.84 -21.77
C ALA A 612 -10.46 -17.64 -21.08
N SER A 613 -11.60 -17.69 -21.78
CA SER A 613 -12.92 -18.15 -21.37
C SER A 613 -12.97 -18.96 -20.08
N PRO A 614 -13.86 -18.58 -19.13
CA PRO A 614 -13.89 -19.15 -17.80
C PRO A 614 -13.82 -20.67 -17.85
N PRO A 615 -12.94 -21.32 -17.08
CA PRO A 615 -12.98 -22.77 -16.99
C PRO A 615 -14.41 -23.17 -16.62
N LYS A 616 -15.02 -24.08 -17.41
CA LYS A 616 -16.30 -24.73 -17.08
C LYS A 616 -16.24 -25.07 -15.60
N ALA A 617 -17.22 -24.58 -14.83
CA ALA A 617 -17.28 -24.60 -13.36
C ALA A 617 -16.54 -25.80 -12.74
N ALA A 618 -15.22 -25.68 -12.57
CA ALA A 618 -14.49 -26.59 -11.72
C ALA A 618 -15.05 -26.30 -10.34
N SER A 619 -15.65 -27.31 -9.71
CA SER A 619 -16.24 -27.15 -8.39
C SER A 619 -15.15 -26.60 -7.46
N ALA A 620 -15.32 -25.36 -7.00
CA ALA A 620 -14.45 -24.78 -6.00
C ALA A 620 -14.33 -25.78 -4.83
N PRO A 621 -13.11 -26.19 -4.42
CA PRO A 621 -12.94 -27.26 -3.45
C PRO A 621 -13.69 -26.95 -2.15
N LEU A 622 -14.73 -27.74 -1.86
CA LEU A 622 -15.55 -27.66 -0.66
C LEU A 622 -15.04 -28.68 0.35
N GLU A 623 -14.66 -28.19 1.52
CA GLU A 623 -14.22 -29.02 2.64
C GLU A 623 -15.32 -28.99 3.73
N LYS A 624 -15.80 -30.18 4.10
CA LYS A 624 -16.81 -30.34 5.15
C LYS A 624 -16.11 -30.43 6.51
N GLY A 625 -16.54 -29.61 7.45
CA GLY A 625 -16.06 -29.63 8.83
C GLY A 625 -16.90 -30.54 9.73
N PRO A 626 -16.51 -30.67 11.02
CA PRO A 626 -17.18 -31.55 11.97
C PRO A 626 -18.66 -31.20 12.20
N ALA A 627 -19.06 -29.94 12.03
CA ALA A 627 -20.44 -29.52 12.22
C ALA A 627 -21.30 -29.58 10.93
N PHE A 628 -20.76 -30.11 9.82
CA PHE A 628 -21.45 -30.10 8.54
C PHE A 628 -22.80 -30.83 8.60
N ALA A 629 -22.84 -32.05 9.15
CA ALA A 629 -24.05 -32.88 9.19
C ALA A 629 -25.14 -32.25 10.05
N ASP A 630 -24.77 -31.70 11.21
CA ASP A 630 -25.70 -31.08 12.18
C ASP A 630 -26.36 -29.82 11.62
N ILE A 631 -25.61 -29.04 10.85
CA ILE A 631 -26.07 -27.76 10.32
C ILE A 631 -26.74 -27.91 8.96
N SER A 632 -26.30 -28.85 8.12
CA SER A 632 -26.86 -29.03 6.77
C SER A 632 -28.20 -29.77 6.76
N ASN A 633 -28.58 -30.46 7.84
CA ASN A 633 -29.83 -31.21 7.93
C ASN A 633 -30.94 -30.41 8.67
N PRO A 634 -32.11 -30.16 8.04
CA PRO A 634 -33.23 -29.46 8.68
C PRO A 634 -33.78 -30.16 9.94
N LYS A 635 -33.65 -31.49 10.06
CA LYS A 635 -34.17 -32.26 11.21
C LYS A 635 -33.28 -32.15 12.46
N SER A 636 -31.95 -32.11 12.30
CA SER A 636 -31.00 -31.93 13.41
C SER A 636 -31.03 -30.52 14.00
N GLN A 637 -31.38 -29.52 13.18
CA GLN A 637 -31.63 -28.17 13.66
C GLN A 637 -32.79 -28.16 14.67
N ILE A 638 -33.88 -28.89 14.40
CA ILE A 638 -35.05 -28.97 15.30
C ILE A 638 -34.74 -29.75 16.60
N SER A 639 -33.92 -30.81 16.55
CA SER A 639 -33.57 -31.60 17.75
C SER A 639 -32.57 -30.90 18.66
N ASN A 640 -31.57 -30.23 18.10
CA ASN A 640 -30.57 -29.48 18.87
C ASN A 640 -31.20 -28.25 19.56
N LEU A 641 -32.16 -27.60 18.89
CA LEU A 641 -33.01 -26.55 19.47
C LEU A 641 -33.79 -27.00 20.71
N LYS A 642 -34.32 -28.24 20.73
CA LYS A 642 -35.06 -28.77 21.89
C LYS A 642 -34.16 -29.07 23.10
N SER A 643 -32.92 -29.50 22.85
CA SER A 643 -31.95 -29.81 23.93
C SER A 643 -31.42 -28.57 24.65
N GLN A 644 -31.54 -27.39 24.05
CA GLN A 644 -31.09 -26.10 24.61
C GLN A 644 -32.17 -25.38 25.44
N ILE A 645 -33.39 -25.92 25.50
CA ILE A 645 -34.53 -25.39 26.29
C ILE A 645 -34.50 -25.91 27.76
N ALA A 646 -33.47 -26.67 28.15
CA ALA A 646 -33.36 -27.25 29.50
C ALA A 646 -32.87 -26.26 30.60
N ASP A 647 -33.01 -24.95 30.40
CA ASP A 647 -32.94 -23.95 31.47
C ASP A 647 -34.34 -23.35 31.69
N PRO A 648 -35.00 -23.57 32.84
CA PRO A 648 -36.37 -23.12 33.10
C PRO A 648 -36.58 -21.59 33.09
N LYS A 649 -35.52 -20.77 32.92
CA LYS A 649 -35.60 -19.31 32.95
C LYS A 649 -35.37 -18.60 31.61
N SER A 650 -35.05 -19.29 30.51
CA SER A 650 -34.86 -18.63 29.21
C SER A 650 -36.19 -18.48 28.46
N GLN A 651 -36.81 -17.29 28.50
CA GLN A 651 -37.88 -16.93 27.59
C GLN A 651 -37.30 -16.58 26.20
N ILE A 652 -37.12 -17.58 25.33
CA ILE A 652 -36.90 -17.37 23.90
C ILE A 652 -38.08 -17.98 23.16
N SER A 653 -38.87 -17.12 22.49
CA SER A 653 -40.01 -17.51 21.66
C SER A 653 -39.55 -18.05 20.29
N ASP A 654 -40.11 -19.21 19.92
CA ASP A 654 -40.12 -19.91 18.61
C ASP A 654 -38.81 -19.96 17.77
N PRO A 655 -38.18 -21.13 17.57
CA PRO A 655 -36.85 -21.22 16.97
C PRO A 655 -36.82 -21.69 15.50
N LYS A 656 -37.95 -21.70 14.78
CA LYS A 656 -37.98 -21.90 13.32
C LYS A 656 -37.92 -20.56 12.58
N SER A 657 -36.72 -20.10 12.22
CA SER A 657 -36.49 -18.81 11.52
C SER A 657 -36.81 -17.60 12.43
N ASP A 658 -36.18 -16.44 12.36
CA ASP A 658 -35.13 -15.85 11.55
C ASP A 658 -34.36 -14.90 12.48
N ILE A 659 -33.24 -14.35 12.02
CA ILE A 659 -32.73 -13.06 12.50
C ILE A 659 -33.90 -12.19 12.99
N SER A 660 -33.91 -11.85 14.28
CA SER A 660 -34.99 -11.04 14.82
C SER A 660 -34.96 -9.66 14.15
N LYS A 661 -36.12 -8.97 14.04
CA LYS A 661 -36.11 -7.54 13.68
C LYS A 661 -35.25 -6.69 14.63
N ALA A 662 -34.91 -7.23 15.81
CA ALA A 662 -34.03 -6.62 16.78
C ALA A 662 -32.54 -6.97 16.60
N ASP A 663 -32.17 -7.81 15.64
CA ASP A 663 -30.78 -8.24 15.41
C ASP A 663 -30.02 -7.29 14.44
N TRP A 664 -28.70 -7.42 14.42
CA TRP A 664 -27.78 -6.77 13.48
C TRP A 664 -26.93 -7.84 12.77
N PRO A 665 -27.53 -8.62 11.85
CA PRO A 665 -26.97 -9.89 11.38
C PRO A 665 -25.78 -9.76 10.44
N THR A 666 -25.61 -8.63 9.75
CA THR A 666 -24.54 -8.45 8.76
C THR A 666 -23.92 -7.08 8.89
N TYR A 667 -22.81 -6.86 8.19
CA TYR A 667 -22.17 -5.55 8.12
C TYR A 667 -23.19 -4.48 7.70
N ARG A 668 -23.36 -3.46 8.55
CA ARG A 668 -24.36 -2.40 8.40
C ARG A 668 -25.81 -2.88 8.32
N HIS A 669 -26.15 -3.84 9.19
CA HIS A 669 -27.50 -4.36 9.47
C HIS A 669 -28.14 -5.21 8.36
N ASP A 670 -28.20 -4.73 7.12
CA ASP A 670 -28.95 -5.37 6.04
C ASP A 670 -28.19 -5.46 4.71
N ALA A 671 -28.82 -6.07 3.70
CA ALA A 671 -28.27 -6.24 2.37
C ALA A 671 -27.98 -4.90 1.66
N GLY A 672 -28.76 -3.86 1.97
CA GLY A 672 -28.54 -2.48 1.49
C GLY A 672 -27.37 -1.77 2.15
N ARG A 673 -26.82 -2.34 3.23
CA ARG A 673 -25.80 -1.71 4.07
C ARG A 673 -26.30 -0.38 4.64
N SER A 674 -27.59 -0.32 4.99
CA SER A 674 -28.25 0.89 5.45
C SER A 674 -27.58 1.51 6.67
N GLY A 675 -27.08 0.66 7.58
CA GLY A 675 -26.67 1.06 8.94
C GLY A 675 -27.84 1.58 9.77
N ALA A 676 -29.08 1.20 9.41
CA ALA A 676 -30.30 1.55 10.09
C ALA A 676 -31.02 0.29 10.57
N THR A 677 -31.58 0.31 11.78
CA THR A 677 -32.40 -0.77 12.33
C THR A 677 -33.71 -0.22 12.87
N PRO A 678 -34.85 -0.93 12.75
CA PRO A 678 -36.08 -0.54 13.42
C PRO A 678 -36.04 -0.78 14.94
N CYS A 679 -34.98 -1.41 15.46
CA CYS A 679 -34.81 -1.65 16.88
C CYS A 679 -34.56 -0.33 17.63
N ALA A 680 -35.49 0.06 18.51
CA ALA A 680 -35.33 1.26 19.33
C ALA A 680 -34.23 1.06 20.39
N VAL A 681 -33.28 1.98 20.46
CA VAL A 681 -32.26 2.05 21.51
C VAL A 681 -32.54 3.29 22.38
N PRO A 682 -32.52 3.18 23.72
CA PRO A 682 -32.77 4.31 24.60
C PRO A 682 -31.82 5.48 24.37
N ALA A 683 -32.34 6.70 24.50
CA ALA A 683 -31.53 7.91 24.36
C ALA A 683 -30.55 8.14 25.53
N VAL A 684 -30.84 7.56 26.70
CA VAL A 684 -29.96 7.58 27.87
C VAL A 684 -29.29 6.23 28.00
N LEU A 685 -27.99 6.21 27.74
CA LEU A 685 -27.17 5.00 27.69
C LEU A 685 -26.29 4.86 28.94
N GLY A 686 -26.31 3.68 29.55
CA GLY A 686 -25.33 3.23 30.54
C GLY A 686 -24.47 2.11 29.98
N ARG A 687 -23.15 2.12 30.27
CA ARG A 687 -22.24 1.01 29.91
C ARG A 687 -22.62 -0.21 30.74
N ARG A 688 -23.01 -1.30 30.08
CA ARG A 688 -23.38 -2.57 30.71
C ARG A 688 -22.16 -3.43 30.98
N TRP A 689 -21.29 -3.54 29.99
CA TRP A 689 -20.05 -4.31 30.07
C TRP A 689 -19.04 -3.80 29.04
N GLN A 690 -17.79 -4.20 29.23
CA GLN A 690 -16.68 -3.99 28.30
C GLN A 690 -15.81 -5.26 28.30
N ALA A 691 -15.40 -5.69 27.12
CA ALA A 691 -14.60 -6.88 26.90
C ALA A 691 -13.35 -6.50 26.11
N ASP A 692 -12.20 -7.06 26.49
CA ASP A 692 -10.96 -6.98 25.71
C ASP A 692 -10.73 -8.33 25.02
N VAL A 693 -10.68 -8.30 23.70
CA VAL A 693 -10.44 -9.47 22.85
C VAL A 693 -9.18 -9.33 21.99
N GLY A 694 -8.40 -8.26 22.21
CA GLY A 694 -7.10 -8.02 21.59
C GLY A 694 -7.12 -7.66 20.10
N GLY A 695 -6.14 -6.85 19.71
CA GLY A 695 -5.87 -6.47 18.31
C GLY A 695 -6.85 -5.45 17.73
N SER A 696 -6.60 -5.02 16.49
CA SER A 696 -7.55 -4.14 15.78
C SER A 696 -8.79 -4.93 15.36
N LEU A 697 -9.97 -4.48 15.78
CA LEU A 697 -11.22 -5.19 15.57
C LEU A 697 -11.92 -4.78 14.26
N THR A 698 -12.84 -5.63 13.81
CA THR A 698 -13.87 -5.26 12.83
C THR A 698 -15.05 -4.56 13.52
N SER A 699 -15.95 -3.98 12.72
CA SER A 699 -17.27 -3.62 13.24
C SER A 699 -18.02 -4.84 13.77
N PRO A 700 -18.94 -4.69 14.74
CA PRO A 700 -19.67 -5.82 15.31
C PRO A 700 -20.87 -6.25 14.46
N THR A 701 -21.17 -7.54 14.46
CA THR A 701 -22.51 -8.09 14.12
C THR A 701 -23.11 -8.76 15.35
N VAL A 702 -24.44 -8.73 15.48
CA VAL A 702 -25.14 -9.16 16.69
C VAL A 702 -26.38 -9.96 16.31
N SER A 703 -26.49 -11.20 16.79
CA SER A 703 -27.70 -12.02 16.66
C SER A 703 -27.65 -13.19 17.63
N GLY A 704 -28.81 -13.73 18.01
CA GLY A 704 -28.91 -14.93 18.85
C GLY A 704 -28.21 -14.78 20.21
N GLY A 705 -28.23 -13.58 20.80
CA GLY A 705 -27.59 -13.29 22.08
C GLY A 705 -26.06 -13.24 22.04
N LYS A 706 -25.44 -13.13 20.85
CA LYS A 706 -23.98 -13.03 20.71
C LYS A 706 -23.55 -11.83 19.86
N VAL A 707 -22.39 -11.29 20.18
CA VAL A 707 -21.68 -10.25 19.44
C VAL A 707 -20.48 -10.87 18.74
N PHE A 708 -20.33 -10.64 17.45
CA PHE A 708 -19.28 -11.19 16.62
C PHE A 708 -18.38 -10.07 16.10
N VAL A 709 -17.08 -10.26 16.30
CA VAL A 709 -16.01 -9.37 15.80
C VAL A 709 -14.84 -10.23 15.34
N ALA A 710 -14.01 -9.71 14.45
CA ALA A 710 -12.72 -10.32 14.14
C ALA A 710 -11.56 -9.46 14.63
N SER A 711 -10.58 -10.09 15.28
CA SER A 711 -9.25 -9.52 15.52
C SER A 711 -8.45 -9.68 14.23
N VAL A 712 -8.40 -8.62 13.42
CA VAL A 712 -8.05 -8.67 12.00
C VAL A 712 -6.68 -9.30 11.75
N ASP A 713 -5.64 -8.75 12.39
CA ASP A 713 -4.25 -9.16 12.18
C ASP A 713 -3.90 -10.49 12.91
N GLU A 714 -4.75 -10.97 13.83
CA GLU A 714 -4.59 -12.25 14.53
C GLU A 714 -5.36 -13.42 13.86
N HIS A 715 -6.03 -13.15 12.74
CA HIS A 715 -6.81 -14.14 11.97
C HIS A 715 -7.96 -14.76 12.77
N ARG A 716 -8.48 -14.05 13.78
CA ARG A 716 -9.40 -14.63 14.77
C ARG A 716 -10.77 -14.02 14.68
N VAL A 717 -11.80 -14.87 14.62
CA VAL A 717 -13.20 -14.49 14.78
C VAL A 717 -13.64 -14.85 16.20
N TRP A 718 -14.19 -13.88 16.91
CA TRP A 718 -14.72 -14.03 18.27
C TRP A 718 -16.25 -14.02 18.25
N ALA A 719 -16.85 -14.81 19.14
CA ALA A 719 -18.21 -14.62 19.61
C ALA A 719 -18.19 -14.31 21.09
N ILE A 720 -18.88 -13.25 21.49
CA ILE A 720 -18.98 -12.73 22.85
C ILE A 720 -20.45 -12.82 23.26
N ASP A 721 -20.71 -13.25 24.49
CA ASP A 721 -22.05 -13.24 25.06
C ASP A 721 -22.58 -11.80 25.20
N ALA A 722 -23.75 -11.52 24.61
CA ALA A 722 -24.27 -10.15 24.52
C ALA A 722 -24.76 -9.58 25.87
N ASP A 723 -25.05 -10.44 26.85
CA ASP A 723 -25.53 -10.04 28.17
C ASP A 723 -24.38 -9.77 29.14
N SER A 724 -23.36 -10.64 29.15
CA SER A 724 -22.26 -10.62 30.12
C SER A 724 -20.96 -10.02 29.58
N GLY A 725 -20.78 -9.93 28.26
CA GLY A 725 -19.52 -9.52 27.64
C GLY A 725 -18.42 -10.58 27.70
N ARG A 726 -18.71 -11.81 28.14
CA ARG A 726 -17.71 -12.88 28.24
C ARG A 726 -17.46 -13.53 26.87
N PRO A 727 -16.20 -13.85 26.50
CA PRO A 727 -15.93 -14.64 25.31
C PRO A 727 -16.64 -15.99 25.38
N ALA A 728 -17.45 -16.29 24.36
CA ALA A 728 -18.16 -17.57 24.24
C ALA A 728 -17.31 -18.60 23.49
N TRP A 729 -16.75 -18.19 22.34
CA TRP A 729 -15.85 -19.01 21.54
C TRP A 729 -14.99 -18.15 20.61
N HIS A 730 -13.95 -18.74 20.03
CA HIS A 730 -13.19 -18.13 18.94
C HIS A 730 -12.79 -19.16 17.87
N PHE A 731 -12.54 -18.68 16.66
CA PHE A 731 -12.06 -19.48 15.54
C PHE A 731 -10.87 -18.80 14.85
N THR A 732 -9.81 -19.56 14.54
CA THR A 732 -8.62 -19.06 13.83
C THR A 732 -8.70 -19.45 12.34
N ALA A 733 -8.83 -18.47 11.47
CA ALA A 733 -8.78 -18.62 10.02
C ALA A 733 -7.34 -18.69 9.49
N GLY A 734 -7.16 -18.88 8.17
CA GLY A 734 -5.84 -18.99 7.56
C GLY A 734 -5.12 -17.66 7.34
N ALA A 735 -5.84 -16.54 7.33
CA ALA A 735 -5.31 -15.20 7.19
C ALA A 735 -6.28 -14.16 7.80
N ARG A 736 -6.04 -12.87 7.53
CA ARG A 736 -6.86 -11.77 8.05
C ARG A 736 -8.33 -11.89 7.65
N VAL A 737 -9.19 -11.46 8.57
CA VAL A 737 -10.64 -11.32 8.38
C VAL A 737 -10.97 -9.85 8.64
N ASP A 738 -11.13 -9.08 7.56
CA ASP A 738 -11.13 -7.61 7.62
C ASP A 738 -12.49 -6.99 7.97
N SER A 739 -13.56 -7.79 8.03
CA SER A 739 -14.92 -7.31 8.33
C SER A 739 -15.77 -8.43 8.96
N PRO A 740 -16.89 -8.12 9.64
CA PRO A 740 -17.55 -9.09 10.50
C PRO A 740 -18.28 -10.21 9.73
N PRO A 741 -18.50 -11.37 10.39
CA PRO A 741 -19.33 -12.45 9.84
C PRO A 741 -20.77 -12.02 9.58
N ALA A 742 -21.34 -12.55 8.51
CA ALA A 742 -22.78 -12.51 8.25
C ALA A 742 -23.47 -13.68 8.94
N LEU A 743 -24.48 -13.37 9.74
CA LEU A 743 -25.25 -14.33 10.53
C LEU A 743 -26.50 -14.71 9.75
N HIS A 744 -26.71 -16.01 9.53
CA HIS A 744 -27.86 -16.53 8.80
C HIS A 744 -28.21 -17.94 9.23
N ASN A 745 -29.45 -18.15 9.70
CA ASN A 745 -29.98 -19.46 10.07
C ASN A 745 -29.04 -20.28 11.00
N GLY A 746 -28.52 -19.65 12.06
CA GLY A 746 -27.60 -20.28 13.00
C GLY A 746 -26.16 -20.46 12.51
N ARG A 747 -25.78 -19.82 11.40
CA ARG A 747 -24.42 -19.84 10.84
C ARG A 747 -23.76 -18.47 10.94
N ALA A 748 -22.46 -18.46 11.18
CA ALA A 748 -21.60 -17.31 10.96
C ALA A 748 -20.78 -17.56 9.69
N ILE A 749 -21.07 -16.82 8.62
CA ILE A 749 -20.45 -16.96 7.30
C ILE A 749 -19.55 -15.77 7.03
N PHE A 750 -18.29 -16.02 6.69
CA PHE A 750 -17.33 -14.96 6.41
C PHE A 750 -16.30 -15.36 5.37
N GLY A 751 -15.83 -14.39 4.59
CA GLY A 751 -14.65 -14.56 3.74
C GLY A 751 -13.35 -14.33 4.50
N CYS A 752 -12.24 -14.83 3.96
CA CYS A 752 -10.92 -14.62 4.54
C CYS A 752 -9.92 -14.27 3.44
N ARG A 753 -8.90 -13.50 3.84
CA ARG A 753 -7.80 -13.13 2.95
C ARG A 753 -6.95 -14.32 2.48
N ASP A 754 -7.14 -15.51 3.06
CA ASP A 754 -6.53 -16.78 2.61
C ASP A 754 -7.17 -17.33 1.32
N GLY A 755 -8.25 -16.69 0.83
CA GLY A 755 -8.96 -17.11 -0.37
C GLY A 755 -10.10 -18.10 -0.13
N TYR A 756 -10.44 -18.37 1.13
CA TYR A 756 -11.57 -19.19 1.53
C TYR A 756 -12.76 -18.35 1.98
N VAL A 757 -13.95 -18.93 1.83
CA VAL A 757 -15.14 -18.57 2.60
C VAL A 757 -15.41 -19.67 3.62
N TYR A 758 -15.75 -19.28 4.84
CA TYR A 758 -15.99 -20.14 5.98
C TYR A 758 -17.45 -20.05 6.41
N SER A 759 -18.00 -21.17 6.88
CA SER A 759 -19.27 -21.23 7.58
C SER A 759 -19.07 -21.96 8.89
N LEU A 760 -19.30 -21.25 9.99
CA LEU A 760 -19.24 -21.78 11.34
C LEU A 760 -20.62 -21.88 11.94
N ARG A 761 -20.77 -22.77 12.91
CA ARG A 761 -21.91 -22.82 13.81
C ARG A 761 -21.89 -21.61 14.73
N ALA A 762 -22.95 -20.80 14.71
CA ALA A 762 -22.95 -19.50 15.39
C ALA A 762 -22.83 -19.61 16.92
N TRP A 763 -23.29 -20.70 17.53
CA TRP A 763 -23.33 -20.83 19.00
C TRP A 763 -22.05 -21.37 19.64
N ASP A 764 -21.22 -22.13 18.93
CA ASP A 764 -19.97 -22.73 19.46
C ASP A 764 -18.74 -22.62 18.55
N GLY A 765 -18.87 -22.02 17.37
CA GLY A 765 -17.75 -21.76 16.46
C GLY A 765 -17.26 -22.98 15.69
N ALA A 766 -17.93 -24.14 15.80
CA ALA A 766 -17.52 -25.34 15.09
C ALA A 766 -17.62 -25.16 13.56
N LEU A 767 -16.58 -25.56 12.83
CA LEU A 767 -16.55 -25.46 11.37
C LEU A 767 -17.61 -26.37 10.74
N ALA A 768 -18.54 -25.78 9.98
CA ALA A 768 -19.52 -26.50 9.20
C ALA A 768 -18.95 -26.83 7.83
N TRP A 769 -18.51 -25.82 7.07
CA TRP A 769 -17.82 -26.01 5.80
C TRP A 769 -16.90 -24.83 5.51
N ARG A 770 -15.91 -25.06 4.65
CA ARG A 770 -15.15 -23.99 3.99
C ARG A 770 -14.99 -24.29 2.51
N LEU A 771 -14.94 -23.24 1.69
CA LEU A 771 -14.80 -23.36 0.25
C LEU A 771 -13.67 -22.47 -0.25
N ARG A 772 -12.73 -23.05 -1.01
CA ARG A 772 -11.64 -22.30 -1.62
C ARG A 772 -12.15 -21.57 -2.86
N ALA A 773 -12.41 -20.28 -2.72
CA ALA A 773 -12.87 -19.43 -3.81
C ALA A 773 -11.72 -18.90 -4.67
N ALA A 774 -10.52 -18.80 -4.09
CA ALA A 774 -9.31 -18.41 -4.79
C ALA A 774 -9.00 -19.36 -5.97
N ARG A 775 -8.52 -18.78 -7.07
CA ARG A 775 -8.20 -19.50 -8.32
C ARG A 775 -7.01 -20.44 -8.20
N SER A 776 -6.14 -20.21 -7.22
CA SER A 776 -4.95 -21.03 -6.99
C SER A 776 -4.59 -21.05 -5.51
N ASP A 777 -3.91 -22.13 -5.09
CA ASP A 777 -3.28 -22.25 -3.79
C ASP A 777 -1.92 -21.54 -3.81
N ARG A 778 -1.94 -20.22 -3.63
CA ARG A 778 -0.75 -19.37 -3.72
C ARG A 778 -0.85 -18.24 -2.71
N ARG A 779 0.26 -17.92 -2.07
CA ARG A 779 0.39 -16.84 -1.09
C ARG A 779 1.33 -15.78 -1.62
N VAL A 780 0.95 -14.54 -1.34
CA VAL A 780 1.71 -13.32 -1.52
C VAL A 780 1.79 -12.62 -0.18
N THR A 781 2.73 -11.70 -0.01
CA THR A 781 2.75 -10.86 1.19
C THR A 781 1.88 -9.62 0.98
N ALA A 782 0.99 -9.36 1.93
CA ALA A 782 0.12 -8.20 1.92
C ALA A 782 0.05 -7.59 3.32
N CYS A 783 0.48 -6.33 3.43
CA CYS A 783 0.53 -5.55 4.66
C CYS A 783 1.27 -6.26 5.81
N GLY A 784 2.40 -6.91 5.50
CA GLY A 784 3.23 -7.58 6.51
C GLY A 784 2.75 -8.98 6.92
N GLN A 785 1.78 -9.56 6.23
CA GLN A 785 1.28 -10.92 6.47
C GLN A 785 1.13 -11.70 5.15
N LEU A 786 0.87 -13.00 5.23
CA LEU A 786 0.61 -13.84 4.06
C LEU A 786 -0.89 -13.88 3.73
N GLU A 787 -1.22 -13.69 2.45
CA GLU A 787 -2.58 -13.73 1.93
C GLU A 787 -2.64 -14.40 0.55
N SER A 788 -3.83 -14.83 0.14
CA SER A 788 -4.08 -15.22 -1.24
C SER A 788 -4.01 -14.01 -2.18
N PRO A 789 -3.51 -14.13 -3.43
CA PRO A 789 -3.66 -13.09 -4.45
C PRO A 789 -5.13 -12.91 -4.84
N SER A 790 -5.98 -13.91 -4.60
CA SER A 790 -7.44 -13.88 -4.81
C SER A 790 -8.17 -14.00 -3.46
N PRO A 791 -8.05 -13.00 -2.56
CA PRO A 791 -8.67 -13.03 -1.24
C PRO A 791 -10.20 -12.94 -1.35
N VAL A 792 -10.88 -13.30 -0.26
CA VAL A 792 -12.32 -13.02 -0.07
C VAL A 792 -12.47 -11.98 1.04
N HIS A 793 -13.37 -11.01 0.86
CA HIS A 793 -13.70 -10.05 1.90
C HIS A 793 -14.51 -10.71 3.03
N GLY A 794 -14.29 -10.27 4.28
CA GLY A 794 -14.93 -10.84 5.48
C GLY A 794 -16.45 -10.90 5.41
N SER A 795 -17.09 -9.82 4.97
CA SER A 795 -18.54 -9.68 4.99
C SER A 795 -19.15 -10.28 3.74
N VAL A 796 -19.77 -11.45 3.92
CA VAL A 796 -20.61 -12.08 2.90
C VAL A 796 -21.96 -11.37 2.85
N LEU A 797 -22.49 -11.12 1.65
CA LEU A 797 -23.85 -10.61 1.48
C LEU A 797 -24.80 -11.81 1.42
N VAL A 798 -25.70 -11.94 2.39
CA VAL A 798 -26.77 -12.93 2.32
C VAL A 798 -28.03 -12.23 1.85
N HIS A 799 -28.56 -12.66 0.71
CA HIS A 799 -29.71 -12.05 0.04
C HIS A 799 -30.48 -13.13 -0.74
N ASP A 800 -31.81 -13.11 -0.71
CA ASP A 800 -32.69 -14.08 -1.38
C ASP A 800 -32.27 -15.56 -1.16
N GLY A 801 -31.89 -15.91 0.08
CA GLY A 801 -31.47 -17.27 0.45
C GLY A 801 -30.12 -17.72 -0.13
N ALA A 802 -29.36 -16.81 -0.74
CA ALA A 802 -28.04 -17.05 -1.30
C ALA A 802 -26.96 -16.21 -0.61
N ALA A 803 -25.76 -16.77 -0.49
CA ALA A 803 -24.57 -16.07 -0.03
C ALA A 803 -23.75 -15.58 -1.24
N TYR A 804 -23.53 -14.27 -1.33
CA TYR A 804 -22.73 -13.61 -2.36
C TYR A 804 -21.43 -13.05 -1.79
N PHE A 805 -20.35 -13.23 -2.53
CA PHE A 805 -19.05 -12.62 -2.22
C PHE A 805 -18.17 -12.57 -3.46
N THR A 806 -17.09 -11.80 -3.38
CA THR A 806 -16.07 -11.73 -4.44
C THR A 806 -14.76 -12.36 -4.00
N ALA A 807 -14.10 -13.07 -4.92
CA ALA A 807 -12.74 -13.58 -4.76
C ALA A 807 -11.83 -12.90 -5.80
N GLY A 808 -10.78 -12.21 -5.35
CA GLY A 808 -9.94 -11.38 -6.24
C GLY A 808 -9.59 -10.03 -5.61
N ARG A 809 -8.68 -9.29 -6.24
CA ARG A 809 -8.33 -7.90 -5.83
C ARG A 809 -8.68 -6.90 -6.91
N SER A 810 -8.37 -7.23 -8.15
CA SER A 810 -8.51 -6.38 -9.32
C SER A 810 -8.91 -7.23 -10.50
N SER A 811 -9.79 -6.72 -11.35
CA SER A 811 -10.15 -7.36 -12.62
C SER A 811 -8.98 -7.44 -13.62
N TYR A 812 -7.84 -6.82 -13.33
CA TYR A 812 -6.63 -6.79 -14.17
C TYR A 812 -5.50 -7.72 -13.72
N LEU A 813 -5.53 -8.21 -12.48
CA LEU A 813 -4.45 -8.99 -11.89
C LEU A 813 -4.91 -10.40 -11.52
N ASP A 814 -3.99 -11.36 -11.59
CA ASP A 814 -4.15 -12.70 -11.01
C ASP A 814 -5.40 -13.46 -11.52
N GLY A 815 -5.80 -13.19 -12.77
CA GLY A 815 -6.95 -13.81 -13.43
C GLY A 815 -8.30 -13.10 -13.18
N GLY A 816 -8.30 -11.95 -12.51
CA GLY A 816 -9.47 -11.11 -12.30
C GLY A 816 -10.19 -11.37 -10.98
N ILE A 817 -11.47 -10.99 -10.94
CA ILE A 817 -12.37 -11.17 -9.79
C ILE A 817 -13.43 -12.20 -10.16
N ASP A 818 -13.86 -13.01 -9.21
CA ASP A 818 -15.02 -13.90 -9.35
C ASP A 818 -16.11 -13.49 -8.36
N LEU A 819 -17.32 -13.22 -8.84
CA LEU A 819 -18.52 -13.16 -8.01
C LEU A 819 -19.06 -14.58 -7.84
N TYR A 820 -19.14 -15.05 -6.59
CA TYR A 820 -19.74 -16.33 -6.26
C TYR A 820 -21.14 -16.14 -5.68
N ARG A 821 -22.03 -17.09 -6.00
CA ARG A 821 -23.29 -17.31 -5.30
C ARG A 821 -23.28 -18.73 -4.74
N LEU A 822 -23.45 -18.86 -3.42
CA LEU A 822 -23.49 -20.14 -2.73
C LEU A 822 -24.83 -20.37 -2.04
N GLN A 823 -25.16 -21.63 -1.85
CA GLN A 823 -26.16 -22.05 -0.87
C GLN A 823 -25.55 -22.00 0.53
N PRO A 824 -26.05 -21.15 1.46
CA PRO A 824 -25.49 -20.98 2.80
C PRO A 824 -25.45 -22.28 3.63
N GLU A 825 -26.41 -23.18 3.42
CA GLU A 825 -26.55 -24.39 4.23
C GLU A 825 -25.47 -25.43 3.94
N THR A 826 -25.09 -25.55 2.66
CA THR A 826 -24.29 -26.66 2.15
C THR A 826 -22.93 -26.20 1.59
N GLY A 827 -22.74 -24.91 1.37
CA GLY A 827 -21.59 -24.37 0.64
C GLY A 827 -21.61 -24.69 -0.86
N LYS A 828 -22.72 -25.24 -1.39
CA LYS A 828 -22.85 -25.57 -2.81
C LYS A 828 -22.79 -24.30 -3.66
N VAL A 829 -21.92 -24.29 -4.67
CA VAL A 829 -21.87 -23.21 -5.66
C VAL A 829 -23.13 -23.23 -6.53
N LEU A 830 -23.88 -22.13 -6.49
CA LEU A 830 -25.07 -21.89 -7.33
C LEU A 830 -24.68 -21.21 -8.64
N SER A 831 -23.78 -20.22 -8.59
CA SER A 831 -23.18 -19.60 -9.77
C SER A 831 -21.81 -19.00 -9.47
N ARG A 832 -21.03 -18.83 -10.53
CA ARG A 832 -19.76 -18.10 -10.54
C ARG A 832 -19.74 -17.19 -11.77
N THR A 833 -19.54 -15.91 -11.56
CA THR A 833 -19.48 -14.90 -12.63
C THR A 833 -18.09 -14.25 -12.62
N PRO A 834 -17.25 -14.53 -13.63
CA PRO A 834 -15.94 -13.92 -13.74
C PRO A 834 -16.04 -12.45 -14.16
N ILE A 835 -15.16 -11.62 -13.62
CA ILE A 835 -14.98 -10.20 -13.91
C ILE A 835 -13.50 -10.01 -14.25
N TYR A 836 -13.20 -10.06 -15.55
CA TYR A 836 -11.86 -9.91 -16.09
C TYR A 836 -11.86 -8.78 -17.12
N SER A 837 -10.89 -7.88 -17.04
CA SER A 837 -10.86 -6.67 -17.87
C SER A 837 -9.94 -6.75 -19.09
N PRO A 838 -8.71 -7.29 -19.00
CA PRO A 838 -7.88 -7.41 -20.19
C PRO A 838 -8.56 -8.23 -21.29
N ASP A 839 -8.22 -7.91 -22.53
CA ASP A 839 -8.54 -8.75 -23.66
C ASP A 839 -7.91 -10.15 -23.47
N PRO A 840 -8.71 -11.23 -23.55
CA PRO A 840 -8.22 -12.59 -23.33
C PRO A 840 -7.08 -13.08 -24.20
N GLU A 841 -7.02 -12.62 -25.46
CA GLU A 841 -6.09 -13.14 -26.47
C GLU A 841 -4.82 -12.31 -26.50
N THR A 842 -4.99 -10.97 -26.52
CA THR A 842 -3.91 -10.00 -26.65
C THR A 842 -3.39 -9.50 -25.31
N GLY A 843 -4.18 -9.69 -24.24
CA GLY A 843 -3.90 -9.16 -22.91
C GLY A 843 -3.95 -7.63 -22.83
N ARG A 844 -4.45 -6.95 -23.87
CA ARG A 844 -4.53 -5.48 -23.93
C ARG A 844 -5.62 -4.95 -22.99
N GLN A 845 -5.41 -3.76 -22.44
CA GLN A 845 -6.44 -3.08 -21.68
C GLN A 845 -7.61 -2.69 -22.60
N PRO A 846 -8.87 -2.77 -22.14
CA PRO A 846 -10.02 -2.28 -22.88
C PRO A 846 -9.91 -0.77 -23.13
N PRO A 847 -10.57 -0.27 -24.20
CA PRO A 847 -10.63 1.15 -24.49
C PRO A 847 -11.18 1.95 -23.30
N GLN A 848 -10.65 3.16 -23.13
CA GLN A 848 -11.07 4.05 -22.05
C GLN A 848 -12.19 4.99 -22.52
N GLU A 849 -13.24 5.14 -21.72
CA GLU A 849 -14.35 6.05 -22.02
C GLU A 849 -14.18 7.37 -21.26
N GLY A 850 -13.58 8.38 -21.93
CA GLY A 850 -13.43 9.72 -21.37
C GLY A 850 -12.37 9.86 -20.25
N PRO A 851 -12.13 11.08 -19.74
CA PRO A 851 -10.96 11.39 -18.91
C PRO A 851 -11.01 10.90 -17.45
N CYS A 852 -12.18 10.48 -16.96
CA CYS A 852 -12.38 10.13 -15.54
C CYS A 852 -12.82 8.69 -15.31
N TYR A 853 -13.31 7.99 -16.34
CA TYR A 853 -13.78 6.62 -16.25
C TYR A 853 -12.85 5.69 -17.03
N MET A 854 -12.65 4.49 -16.48
CA MET A 854 -11.91 3.41 -17.10
C MET A 854 -12.63 2.12 -16.77
N PRO A 855 -12.85 1.21 -17.75
CA PRO A 855 -13.39 -0.11 -17.45
C PRO A 855 -12.55 -0.84 -16.41
N GLY A 856 -13.20 -1.74 -15.68
CA GLY A 856 -12.57 -2.59 -14.67
C GLY A 856 -13.06 -2.32 -13.26
N ALA A 857 -12.68 -3.21 -12.36
CA ALA A 857 -13.22 -3.27 -11.01
C ALA A 857 -12.13 -3.63 -9.99
N LEU A 858 -12.36 -3.19 -8.75
CA LEU A 858 -11.67 -3.65 -7.56
C LEU A 858 -12.67 -4.33 -6.65
N SER A 859 -12.23 -5.40 -5.98
CA SER A 859 -13.07 -6.10 -5.01
C SER A 859 -13.38 -5.21 -3.79
N ASP A 860 -14.57 -5.40 -3.25
CA ASP A 860 -15.09 -4.68 -2.10
C ASP A 860 -16.23 -5.48 -1.43
N ILE A 861 -16.77 -4.95 -0.33
CA ILE A 861 -18.01 -5.46 0.27
C ILE A 861 -19.19 -5.19 -0.68
N LEU A 862 -20.01 -6.21 -0.92
CA LEU A 862 -21.20 -6.12 -1.77
C LEU A 862 -22.38 -5.46 -1.05
N SER A 863 -23.22 -4.75 -1.80
CA SER A 863 -24.52 -4.21 -1.37
C SER A 863 -25.64 -4.67 -2.31
N SER A 864 -26.90 -4.47 -1.92
CA SER A 864 -28.08 -4.82 -2.72
C SER A 864 -29.21 -3.82 -2.50
N ASP A 865 -30.00 -3.56 -3.54
CA ASP A 865 -31.26 -2.80 -3.45
C ASP A 865 -32.50 -3.72 -3.41
N GLY A 866 -32.30 -5.03 -3.30
CA GLY A 866 -33.31 -6.07 -3.46
C GLY A 866 -33.20 -6.74 -4.85
N PRO A 867 -33.61 -6.07 -5.94
CA PRO A 867 -33.55 -6.67 -7.28
C PRO A 867 -32.12 -6.93 -7.80
N CYS A 868 -31.13 -6.16 -7.37
CA CYS A 868 -29.76 -6.25 -7.86
C CYS A 868 -28.74 -6.43 -6.72
N VAL A 869 -27.60 -7.03 -7.05
CA VAL A 869 -26.39 -7.09 -6.22
C VAL A 869 -25.33 -6.22 -6.86
N TYR A 870 -24.57 -5.49 -6.05
CA TYR A 870 -23.63 -4.47 -6.51
C TYR A 870 -22.22 -4.75 -5.99
N LEU A 871 -21.26 -4.72 -6.92
CA LEU A 871 -19.85 -4.53 -6.61
C LEU A 871 -19.50 -3.10 -7.02
N ARG A 872 -19.61 -2.16 -6.07
CA ARG A 872 -19.54 -0.72 -6.36
C ARG A 872 -20.54 -0.38 -7.47
N ASP A 873 -20.10 0.18 -8.59
CA ASP A 873 -20.93 0.51 -9.74
C ASP A 873 -21.16 -0.64 -10.73
N THR A 874 -20.59 -1.84 -10.49
CA THR A 874 -20.89 -3.03 -11.29
C THR A 874 -22.17 -3.69 -10.78
N VAL A 875 -23.13 -3.92 -11.69
CA VAL A 875 -24.48 -4.39 -11.36
C VAL A 875 -24.68 -5.86 -11.76
N PHE A 876 -25.28 -6.64 -10.87
CA PHE A 876 -25.68 -8.02 -11.09
C PHE A 876 -27.17 -8.24 -10.76
N ASP A 877 -27.85 -9.13 -11.47
CA ASP A 877 -29.15 -9.64 -11.04
C ASP A 877 -29.03 -10.60 -9.84
N SER A 878 -30.17 -11.02 -9.28
CA SER A 878 -30.23 -12.04 -8.23
C SER A 878 -29.65 -13.40 -8.65
N GLY A 879 -29.57 -13.70 -9.96
CA GLY A 879 -28.85 -14.85 -10.50
C GLY A 879 -27.32 -14.70 -10.50
N GLY A 880 -26.80 -13.52 -10.22
CA GLY A 880 -25.38 -13.15 -10.29
C GLY A 880 -24.91 -12.82 -11.71
N ARG A 881 -25.81 -12.59 -12.68
CA ARG A 881 -25.45 -12.22 -14.06
C ARG A 881 -25.29 -10.72 -14.18
N LEU A 882 -24.29 -10.28 -14.95
CA LEU A 882 -24.04 -8.86 -15.21
C LEU A 882 -25.25 -8.18 -15.85
N ARG A 883 -25.53 -6.95 -15.42
CA ARG A 883 -26.52 -6.05 -16.00
C ARG A 883 -25.91 -4.69 -16.29
N GLU A 884 -26.47 -4.01 -17.27
CA GLU A 884 -26.01 -2.66 -17.66
C GLU A 884 -26.45 -1.58 -16.65
N LYS A 885 -27.63 -1.73 -16.03
CA LYS A 885 -28.26 -0.72 -15.19
C LYS A 885 -28.83 -1.32 -13.91
N GLY A 886 -28.73 -0.57 -12.82
CA GLY A 886 -29.36 -0.85 -11.53
C GLY A 886 -29.95 0.42 -10.90
N GLY A 887 -30.62 0.27 -9.75
CA GLY A 887 -31.16 1.37 -8.96
C GLY A 887 -30.12 2.12 -8.12
N PRO A 888 -30.51 3.26 -7.51
CA PRO A 888 -29.70 3.96 -6.52
C PRO A 888 -29.38 3.08 -5.30
N HIS A 889 -28.11 2.95 -4.96
CA HIS A 889 -27.62 2.13 -3.86
C HIS A 889 -26.42 2.80 -3.18
N LEU A 890 -26.01 2.27 -2.03
CA LEU A 890 -24.80 2.71 -1.32
C LEU A 890 -23.56 2.00 -1.90
N PHE A 891 -22.54 2.79 -2.21
CA PHE A 891 -21.21 2.34 -2.58
C PHE A 891 -20.15 3.37 -2.15
N THR A 892 -18.89 3.12 -2.47
CA THR A 892 -17.73 3.89 -2.01
C THR A 892 -16.70 3.98 -3.12
N LEU A 893 -15.95 5.09 -3.14
CA LEU A 893 -14.88 5.28 -4.11
C LEU A 893 -13.66 4.40 -3.86
N THR A 894 -13.33 4.16 -2.59
CA THR A 894 -12.02 3.61 -2.21
C THR A 894 -12.09 2.31 -1.42
N GLY A 895 -13.26 1.92 -0.92
CA GLY A 895 -13.44 0.77 -0.04
C GLY A 895 -14.44 1.07 1.08
N PHE A 896 -15.27 0.10 1.47
CA PHE A 896 -16.16 0.28 2.62
C PHE A 896 -15.38 0.33 3.94
N LEU A 897 -14.20 -0.29 3.95
CA LEU A 897 -13.30 -0.38 5.10
C LEU A 897 -12.10 0.58 4.96
N ASP A 898 -12.19 1.59 4.09
CA ASP A 898 -11.12 2.58 3.92
C ASP A 898 -11.38 3.79 4.84
N ASP A 899 -10.61 3.88 5.92
CA ASP A 899 -10.70 4.91 6.95
C ASP A 899 -9.74 6.10 6.71
N THR A 900 -9.23 6.28 5.49
CA THR A 900 -8.29 7.37 5.17
C THR A 900 -8.95 8.76 5.09
N TRP A 901 -9.07 9.39 6.25
CA TRP A 901 -9.79 10.63 6.57
C TRP A 901 -9.58 11.88 5.70
N PRO A 902 -8.43 12.10 5.04
CA PRO A 902 -8.26 13.23 4.11
C PRO A 902 -8.09 12.80 2.68
N HIS A 903 -7.80 11.52 2.44
CA HIS A 903 -7.94 11.02 1.09
C HIS A 903 -9.42 11.08 0.70
N ARG A 904 -9.72 11.19 -0.60
CA ARG A 904 -11.07 11.43 -1.14
C ARG A 904 -12.00 10.19 -1.01
N SER A 905 -11.93 9.52 0.13
CA SER A 905 -12.65 8.31 0.54
C SER A 905 -14.05 8.71 1.02
N TYR A 906 -14.97 8.81 0.06
CA TYR A 906 -16.37 9.14 0.30
C TYR A 906 -17.24 7.96 -0.08
N TRP A 907 -18.24 7.72 0.75
CA TRP A 907 -19.40 6.91 0.41
C TRP A 907 -20.38 7.76 -0.39
N ILE A 908 -21.07 7.09 -1.30
CA ILE A 908 -21.98 7.69 -2.26
C ILE A 908 -23.26 6.87 -2.25
N PHE A 909 -24.38 7.56 -2.21
CA PHE A 909 -25.68 6.99 -2.50
C PHE A 909 -26.12 7.46 -3.89
N GLY A 910 -26.22 6.54 -4.84
CA GLY A 910 -26.50 6.87 -6.24
C GLY A 910 -26.40 5.66 -7.18
N THR A 911 -26.19 5.90 -8.47
CA THR A 911 -26.20 4.82 -9.50
C THR A 911 -24.84 4.54 -10.13
N ARG A 912 -23.82 5.37 -9.89
CA ARG A 912 -22.51 5.23 -10.53
C ARG A 912 -21.36 5.80 -9.71
N CYS A 913 -20.18 5.18 -9.82
CA CYS A 913 -18.96 5.57 -9.12
C CYS A 913 -18.30 6.80 -9.76
N SER A 914 -18.94 7.97 -9.59
CA SER A 914 -18.46 9.23 -10.17
C SER A 914 -18.64 10.40 -9.21
N ILE A 915 -17.71 10.58 -8.26
CA ILE A 915 -17.42 11.94 -7.78
C ILE A 915 -16.38 12.50 -8.73
N SER A 916 -16.84 12.93 -9.90
CA SER A 916 -16.13 13.87 -10.77
C SER A 916 -15.78 15.12 -9.99
N SER A 917 -14.59 15.08 -9.43
CA SER A 917 -13.89 16.23 -8.91
C SER A 917 -12.73 16.41 -9.87
N GLY A 918 -12.63 17.58 -10.52
CA GLY A 918 -11.34 18.07 -11.01
C GLY A 918 -11.10 18.32 -12.48
N CYS A 919 -11.69 17.57 -13.42
CA CYS A 919 -11.47 17.83 -14.85
C CYS A 919 -12.74 17.79 -15.72
N SER A 920 -13.86 17.26 -15.24
CA SER A 920 -15.14 17.27 -15.99
C SER A 920 -16.31 16.79 -15.13
N GLY A 921 -17.26 17.69 -14.83
CA GLY A 921 -18.69 17.44 -14.57
C GLY A 921 -19.11 16.55 -13.39
N ARG A 922 -19.41 17.16 -12.22
CA ARG A 922 -20.28 16.59 -11.15
C ARG A 922 -21.57 16.07 -11.73
N ASP A 923 -21.85 14.78 -11.53
CA ASP A 923 -23.24 14.34 -11.51
C ASP A 923 -23.91 15.07 -10.34
N ARG A 924 -24.87 15.93 -10.67
CA ARG A 924 -25.46 16.88 -9.71
C ARG A 924 -26.37 16.19 -8.69
N ASN A 925 -26.65 14.89 -8.89
CA ASN A 925 -27.64 14.13 -8.12
C ASN A 925 -27.03 13.07 -7.18
N LEU A 926 -25.73 13.12 -6.88
CA LEU A 926 -25.09 12.16 -5.97
C LEU A 926 -25.02 12.69 -4.54
N VAL A 927 -25.58 11.93 -3.59
CA VAL A 927 -25.40 12.19 -2.15
C VAL A 927 -24.08 11.58 -1.72
N SER A 928 -23.22 12.36 -1.05
CA SER A 928 -21.92 11.86 -0.60
C SER A 928 -21.58 12.32 0.82
N GLY A 929 -20.84 11.47 1.53
CA GLY A 929 -20.36 11.68 2.88
C GLY A 929 -19.21 10.73 3.19
N ARG A 930 -18.46 10.97 4.27
CA ARG A 930 -17.50 10.01 4.81
C ARG A 930 -18.19 8.74 5.28
N LEU A 931 -19.34 8.92 5.92
CA LEU A 931 -20.28 7.87 6.29
C LEU A 931 -21.67 8.32 5.87
N LEU A 932 -22.49 7.38 5.42
CA LEU A 932 -23.89 7.57 5.09
C LEU A 932 -24.71 6.47 5.77
N VAL A 933 -25.82 6.84 6.40
CA VAL A 933 -26.85 5.94 6.95
C VAL A 933 -28.16 6.33 6.30
N PHE A 934 -29.05 5.38 6.02
CA PHE A 934 -30.32 5.71 5.37
C PHE A 934 -31.45 4.78 5.80
N ASP A 935 -32.67 5.31 5.78
CA ASP A 935 -33.91 4.55 5.91
C ASP A 935 -34.78 4.75 4.66
N GLU A 936 -36.06 4.40 4.71
CA GLU A 936 -37.00 4.58 3.59
C GLU A 936 -37.27 6.06 3.25
N THR A 937 -37.08 6.97 4.21
CA THR A 937 -37.49 8.38 4.14
C THR A 937 -36.32 9.36 4.00
N ALA A 938 -35.16 9.05 4.55
CA ALA A 938 -34.05 9.98 4.69
C ALA A 938 -32.67 9.32 4.53
N ILE A 939 -31.69 10.13 4.14
CA ILE A 939 -30.27 9.81 4.13
C ILE A 939 -29.57 10.76 5.10
N TYR A 940 -28.95 10.19 6.13
CA TYR A 940 -28.11 10.87 7.10
C TYR A 940 -26.64 10.71 6.70
N GLY A 941 -25.86 11.76 6.87
CA GLY A 941 -24.46 11.74 6.47
C GLY A 941 -23.57 12.58 7.35
N TYR A 942 -22.29 12.19 7.36
CA TYR A 942 -21.21 12.96 7.94
C TYR A 942 -20.20 13.29 6.84
N GLY A 943 -19.93 14.56 6.57
CA GLY A 943 -19.09 14.96 5.44
C GLY A 943 -18.94 16.47 5.32
N ARG A 944 -18.19 16.92 4.31
CA ARG A 944 -18.02 18.35 4.02
C ARG A 944 -19.08 18.84 3.05
N ALA A 945 -19.50 20.10 3.17
CA ALA A 945 -20.47 20.70 2.24
C ALA A 945 -19.90 20.87 0.83
N GLN A 946 -18.60 21.17 0.73
CA GLN A 946 -17.88 21.30 -0.53
C GLN A 946 -16.59 20.48 -0.47
N ILE A 947 -16.25 19.85 -1.59
CA ILE A 947 -15.02 19.07 -1.75
C ILE A 947 -14.25 19.67 -2.93
N HIS A 948 -13.16 20.37 -2.66
CA HIS A 948 -12.27 20.87 -3.70
C HIS A 948 -11.42 19.73 -4.24
N TRP A 949 -11.32 19.67 -5.56
CA TRP A 949 -10.40 18.74 -6.20
C TRP A 949 -8.96 19.10 -5.86
N SER A 950 -8.56 20.35 -6.08
CA SER A 950 -7.13 20.70 -6.14
C SER A 950 -6.54 21.28 -4.86
N ASN A 951 -7.29 21.40 -3.76
CA ASN A 951 -6.70 21.86 -2.50
C ASN A 951 -7.52 21.46 -1.27
N GLN A 952 -7.09 20.40 -0.59
CA GLN A 952 -7.75 19.91 0.63
C GLN A 952 -7.71 20.92 1.79
N LEU A 953 -6.82 21.92 1.76
CA LEU A 953 -6.78 22.98 2.77
C LEU A 953 -8.00 23.91 2.69
N GLN A 954 -8.75 23.89 1.59
CA GLN A 954 -9.91 24.76 1.32
C GLN A 954 -11.27 24.08 1.54
N ASP A 955 -11.31 22.78 1.84
CA ASP A 955 -12.56 21.99 1.84
C ASP A 955 -13.57 22.35 2.96
N GLY A 956 -13.25 23.28 3.86
CA GLY A 956 -14.13 23.67 4.97
C GLY A 956 -14.30 22.59 6.06
N PRO A 957 -15.08 22.88 7.11
CA PRO A 957 -15.27 21.97 8.25
C PRO A 957 -16.20 20.80 7.92
N TYR A 958 -16.09 19.73 8.70
CA TYR A 958 -17.01 18.60 8.65
C TYR A 958 -18.35 18.94 9.31
N ARG A 959 -19.43 18.37 8.77
CA ARG A 959 -20.79 18.53 9.27
C ARG A 959 -21.56 17.20 9.25
N LEU A 960 -22.54 17.10 10.12
CA LEU A 960 -23.64 16.14 10.00
C LEU A 960 -24.76 16.75 9.18
N PHE A 961 -25.48 15.93 8.42
CA PHE A 961 -26.61 16.38 7.61
C PHE A 961 -27.66 15.27 7.45
N ALA A 962 -28.89 15.68 7.14
CA ALA A 962 -29.94 14.78 6.65
C ALA A 962 -30.57 15.35 5.38
N LEU A 963 -30.86 14.45 4.43
CA LEU A 963 -31.53 14.74 3.17
C LEU A 963 -32.77 13.84 3.05
N LYS A 964 -33.85 14.36 2.45
CA LYS A 964 -35.01 13.55 2.08
C LYS A 964 -34.63 12.59 0.95
N ARG A 965 -34.92 11.29 1.11
CA ARG A 965 -34.61 10.26 0.11
C ARG A 965 -35.48 10.48 -1.14
N GLY A 966 -34.89 10.34 -2.33
CA GLY A 966 -35.56 10.55 -3.63
C GLY A 966 -35.47 11.98 -4.19
N GLU A 967 -35.69 13.00 -3.36
CA GLU A 967 -35.63 14.41 -3.77
C GLU A 967 -34.25 15.07 -3.53
N GLY A 968 -33.42 14.49 -2.65
CA GLY A 968 -32.11 15.03 -2.30
C GLY A 968 -32.14 16.37 -1.55
N GLN A 969 -33.33 16.85 -1.19
CA GLN A 969 -33.52 18.11 -0.49
C GLN A 969 -32.99 18.03 0.94
N GLN A 970 -32.16 18.99 1.32
CA GLN A 970 -31.59 19.05 2.67
C GLN A 970 -32.67 19.37 3.71
N GLN A 971 -32.84 18.48 4.69
CA GLN A 971 -33.71 18.68 5.84
C GLN A 971 -33.00 19.51 6.91
N TRP A 972 -31.75 19.16 7.24
CA TRP A 972 -30.92 19.90 8.17
C TRP A 972 -29.43 19.64 7.94
N ALA A 973 -28.60 20.52 8.49
CA ALA A 973 -27.15 20.40 8.52
C ALA A 973 -26.60 21.06 9.79
N LYS A 974 -25.70 20.38 10.51
CA LYS A 974 -25.13 20.86 11.78
C LYS A 974 -23.61 20.63 11.78
N PRO A 975 -22.80 21.55 12.33
CA PRO A 975 -21.38 21.29 12.57
C PRO A 975 -21.17 20.03 13.40
N ALA A 976 -20.10 19.29 13.14
CA ALA A 976 -19.74 18.12 13.93
C ALA A 976 -18.59 18.48 14.88
N ALA A 977 -18.84 18.40 16.18
CA ALA A 977 -17.81 18.63 17.21
C ALA A 977 -16.93 17.39 17.48
N ILE A 978 -17.24 16.27 16.84
CA ILE A 978 -16.44 15.04 16.88
C ILE A 978 -16.07 14.61 15.45
N GLN A 979 -14.95 13.90 15.34
CA GLN A 979 -14.54 13.22 14.13
C GLN A 979 -15.31 11.88 14.03
N VAL A 980 -16.51 11.90 13.46
CA VAL A 980 -17.43 10.73 13.42
C VAL A 980 -16.79 9.51 12.71
N ARG A 981 -16.38 8.51 13.49
CA ARG A 981 -15.79 7.26 13.00
C ARG A 981 -16.81 6.14 12.80
N ALA A 982 -17.94 6.19 13.51
CA ALA A 982 -19.01 5.21 13.41
C ALA A 982 -20.37 5.90 13.50
N MET A 983 -21.36 5.41 12.76
CA MET A 983 -22.68 6.04 12.66
C MET A 983 -23.76 4.98 12.38
N VAL A 984 -24.80 4.95 13.23
CA VAL A 984 -25.97 4.04 13.07
C VAL A 984 -27.27 4.76 13.38
N LEU A 985 -28.35 4.37 12.70
CA LEU A 985 -29.70 4.83 12.98
C LEU A 985 -30.48 3.70 13.67
N ALA A 986 -30.99 3.94 14.86
CA ALA A 986 -31.80 2.97 15.61
C ALA A 986 -33.18 3.58 15.87
N ASP A 987 -34.21 3.03 15.22
CA ASP A 987 -35.53 3.63 15.04
C ASP A 987 -35.39 5.08 14.52
N LYS A 988 -35.64 6.10 15.35
CA LYS A 988 -35.58 7.52 14.98
C LYS A 988 -34.34 8.25 15.51
N VAL A 989 -33.40 7.53 16.14
CA VAL A 989 -32.25 8.12 16.84
C VAL A 989 -30.96 7.82 16.08
N LEU A 990 -30.23 8.88 15.72
CA LEU A 990 -28.93 8.78 15.06
C LEU A 990 -27.82 8.78 16.11
N PHE A 991 -27.13 7.65 16.24
CA PHE A 991 -25.97 7.50 17.12
C PHE A 991 -24.68 7.72 16.33
N VAL A 992 -23.78 8.54 16.88
CA VAL A 992 -22.45 8.80 16.32
C VAL A 992 -21.38 8.58 17.38
N ALA A 993 -20.23 8.06 16.97
CA ALA A 993 -19.07 7.90 17.86
C ALA A 993 -17.78 8.28 17.15
N GLY A 994 -16.85 8.88 17.89
CA GLY A 994 -15.57 9.34 17.38
C GLY A 994 -14.84 10.24 18.37
N PRO A 995 -13.52 10.45 18.19
CA PRO A 995 -12.77 11.37 19.04
C PRO A 995 -13.21 12.83 18.82
N PRO A 996 -12.88 13.76 19.74
CA PRO A 996 -13.13 15.19 19.56
C PRO A 996 -12.54 15.70 18.23
N ALA A 997 -13.25 16.61 17.56
CA ALA A 997 -12.71 17.28 16.39
C ALA A 997 -11.61 18.25 16.87
N GLY A 998 -10.36 18.06 16.39
CA GLY A 998 -9.19 18.82 16.84
C GLY A 998 -9.18 20.33 16.56
N ASP A 999 -10.32 20.91 16.16
CA ASP A 999 -10.48 22.32 15.75
C ASP A 999 -11.15 23.17 16.84
N GLY A 1000 -11.13 22.74 18.12
CA GLY A 1000 -11.67 23.52 19.24
C GLY A 1000 -13.19 23.62 19.30
N ALA A 1001 -13.93 22.69 18.68
CA ALA A 1001 -15.38 22.63 18.77
C ALA A 1001 -15.82 22.00 20.11
N GLU A 1002 -16.60 22.73 20.91
CA GLU A 1002 -17.27 22.16 22.10
C GLU A 1002 -18.22 21.03 21.68
N ALA A 1003 -18.23 19.93 22.44
CA ALA A 1003 -19.16 18.83 22.24
C ALA A 1003 -20.61 19.35 22.31
N PRO A 1004 -21.54 18.89 21.45
CA PRO A 1004 -22.90 19.41 21.47
C PRO A 1004 -23.55 18.99 22.79
N GLY A 1005 -24.15 19.93 23.50
CA GLY A 1005 -25.17 19.61 24.50
C GLY A 1005 -26.35 18.88 23.82
N PRO A 1006 -27.16 18.12 24.59
CA PRO A 1006 -28.29 17.37 24.02
C PRO A 1006 -29.31 18.32 23.37
N ASP A 1007 -29.39 18.31 22.04
CA ASP A 1007 -30.40 19.03 21.26
C ASP A 1007 -31.57 18.09 20.91
N ARG A 1008 -32.76 18.42 21.40
CA ARG A 1008 -33.96 17.57 21.34
C ARG A 1008 -34.72 17.64 20.00
N ALA A 1009 -34.37 18.56 19.09
CA ALA A 1009 -35.08 18.71 17.81
C ALA A 1009 -34.63 17.71 16.71
N ALA A 1010 -33.46 17.09 16.90
CA ALA A 1010 -32.99 15.93 16.14
C ALA A 1010 -32.14 15.10 17.11
N LEU A 1011 -32.65 13.96 17.59
CA LEU A 1011 -31.98 13.13 18.60
C LEU A 1011 -30.66 12.56 18.05
N LEU A 1012 -29.60 13.35 18.22
CA LEU A 1012 -28.21 13.03 17.93
C LEU A 1012 -27.53 12.72 19.26
N LEU A 1013 -27.01 11.51 19.42
CA LEU A 1013 -26.26 11.12 20.62
C LEU A 1013 -24.83 10.78 20.24
N ALA A 1014 -23.90 11.59 20.76
CA ALA A 1014 -22.47 11.35 20.65
C ALA A 1014 -22.01 10.52 21.85
N ILE A 1015 -21.35 9.39 21.58
CA ILE A 1015 -20.73 8.57 22.63
C ILE A 1015 -19.26 8.95 22.70
N SER A 1016 -18.86 9.52 23.84
CA SER A 1016 -17.46 9.70 24.17
C SER A 1016 -16.90 8.38 24.70
N VAL A 1017 -15.80 7.94 24.11
CA VAL A 1017 -15.10 6.70 24.48
C VAL A 1017 -13.61 6.97 24.65
N ASP A 1018 -12.99 6.25 25.57
CA ASP A 1018 -11.56 6.41 25.91
C ASP A 1018 -10.64 6.04 24.74
N SER A 1019 -11.09 5.09 23.90
CA SER A 1019 -10.41 4.65 22.67
C SER A 1019 -11.23 4.95 21.44
N ALA A 1020 -10.55 5.26 20.33
CA ALA A 1020 -11.22 5.57 19.08
C ALA A 1020 -11.99 4.35 18.54
N PRO A 1021 -13.26 4.52 18.13
CA PRO A 1021 -14.00 3.49 17.40
C PRO A 1021 -13.22 2.98 16.18
N VAL A 1022 -13.34 1.69 15.87
CA VAL A 1022 -12.99 1.23 14.52
C VAL A 1022 -13.87 1.94 13.50
N PHE A 1023 -13.39 2.08 12.26
CA PHE A 1023 -14.20 2.73 11.22
C PHE A 1023 -15.47 1.90 10.97
N ASP A 1024 -16.62 2.58 11.08
CA ASP A 1024 -17.95 1.98 11.09
C ASP A 1024 -18.22 0.97 12.23
N GLY A 1025 -17.56 1.16 13.37
CA GLY A 1025 -17.53 0.23 14.50
C GLY A 1025 -18.77 0.12 15.39
N LEU A 1026 -19.95 0.57 14.95
CA LEU A 1026 -21.19 0.55 15.74
C LEU A 1026 -22.21 -0.46 15.20
N ALA A 1027 -22.95 -1.09 16.10
CA ALA A 1027 -24.15 -1.87 15.80
C ALA A 1027 -25.23 -1.63 16.86
N ALA A 1028 -26.51 -1.68 16.45
CA ALA A 1028 -27.64 -1.56 17.35
C ALA A 1028 -28.49 -2.84 17.29
N ALA A 1029 -28.66 -3.53 18.42
CA ALA A 1029 -29.44 -4.76 18.48
C ALA A 1029 -30.00 -5.02 19.90
N GLY A 1030 -31.19 -5.62 19.99
CA GLY A 1030 -31.82 -6.00 21.26
C GLY A 1030 -32.02 -4.83 22.23
N GLY A 1031 -32.28 -3.62 21.71
CA GLY A 1031 -32.41 -2.39 22.50
C GLY A 1031 -31.10 -1.89 23.11
N ARG A 1032 -29.96 -2.33 22.57
CA ARG A 1032 -28.61 -1.99 23.03
C ARG A 1032 -27.75 -1.51 21.86
N LEU A 1033 -26.68 -0.80 22.20
CA LEU A 1033 -25.65 -0.38 21.26
C LEU A 1033 -24.34 -1.11 21.58
N TYR A 1034 -23.66 -1.57 20.55
CA TYR A 1034 -22.37 -2.25 20.63
C TYR A 1034 -21.33 -1.45 19.86
N LEU A 1035 -20.16 -1.26 20.48
CA LEU A 1035 -19.08 -0.48 19.92
C LEU A 1035 -17.79 -1.29 19.95
N ALA A 1036 -17.12 -1.39 18.80
CA ALA A 1036 -15.78 -1.95 18.68
C ALA A 1036 -14.74 -0.82 18.49
N THR A 1037 -13.55 -1.00 19.06
CA THR A 1037 -12.48 0.01 19.13
C THR A 1037 -11.17 -0.50 18.54
N VAL A 1038 -10.31 0.42 18.13
CA VAL A 1038 -9.05 0.10 17.40
C VAL A 1038 -8.00 -0.61 18.25
N ASP A 1039 -8.16 -0.61 19.57
CA ASP A 1039 -7.27 -1.20 20.56
C ASP A 1039 -7.77 -2.54 21.13
N GLY A 1040 -8.83 -3.14 20.56
CA GLY A 1040 -9.25 -4.49 20.91
C GLY A 1040 -10.45 -4.59 21.84
N GLN A 1041 -11.09 -3.46 22.17
CA GLN A 1041 -12.21 -3.46 23.10
C GLN A 1041 -13.56 -3.48 22.39
N VAL A 1042 -14.49 -4.26 22.95
CA VAL A 1042 -15.91 -4.25 22.62
C VAL A 1042 -16.69 -3.77 23.85
N ALA A 1043 -17.55 -2.78 23.68
CA ALA A 1043 -18.41 -2.26 24.74
C ALA A 1043 -19.88 -2.39 24.38
N CYS A 1044 -20.72 -2.68 25.38
CA CYS A 1044 -22.17 -2.68 25.25
C CYS A 1044 -22.79 -1.58 26.11
N TYR A 1045 -23.71 -0.84 25.51
CA TYR A 1045 -24.50 0.21 26.14
C TYR A 1045 -25.99 -0.15 26.05
N GLY A 1046 -26.73 0.09 27.12
CA GLY A 1046 -28.17 -0.15 27.16
C GLY A 1046 -28.86 0.89 28.06
N PRO A 1047 -30.14 0.67 28.43
CA PRO A 1047 -30.85 1.57 29.32
C PRO A 1047 -30.02 1.80 30.60
N GLY A 1048 -29.67 3.06 30.87
CA GLY A 1048 -28.96 3.42 32.11
C GLY A 1048 -29.82 3.16 33.35
N LYS A 1049 -29.17 2.87 34.47
CA LYS A 1049 -29.75 3.19 35.79
C LYS A 1049 -29.39 4.61 36.14
#